data_AF-A0AAW5K5E1-F1
#
_entry.id   AF-A0AAW5K5E1-F1
#
_cell.length_a   1.000
_cell.length_b   1.000
_cell.length_c   1.000
_cell.angle_alpha   90.00
_cell.angle_beta   90.00
_cell.angle_gamma   90.00
#
_symmetry.space_group_name_H-M   'P 1'
#
loop_
_entity.id
_entity.type
_entity.pdbx_description
1 polymer ?
#
loop_
_entity_poly.entity_id
_entity_poly.type
_entity_poly.pdbx_seq_one_letter_code
_entity_poly.pdbx_strand_id
1 'polypeptide(L)'
;MASLIRSGMRSLLLTAALLLCCLSCSAAWSGGVDTEWYGDGSARSYVISAPEELAGLAALVNAASDDFTDKSITLSGDIDLNGRQWMPIGKFGTTPAKTFAFEGILDGGGNTIKNLTISGTGISAALFGYIGVSGVVKNITVTGSIAGDYEYLAGVADINRGVIERCENRAAVTGAAEDSRCAGIAARNFGRISYCVNSARVEGGEAAGIGCENGGYYPSGLYLAERAVIEGCVNSGEIIGKAGGRATAGGVAVTANSYTLKNCKNSGPVKGRGNSALGGIVAETNSRTDAKSSSIDGCVNSGSVTLEGDGSGSGVGGIVGGTGGITKILNCRNTGNVSGPNAPVGGIAGRLGGEAGTSISNCVNSGTITSSYIDGESYAGGIAAINFLLIEDCVNLGDIRLPGSGVSQNWTAAGGVAGANRGSGGMIRRCASAGRVESFSTYRGGIAGYNKAHDPQDDEGIITECAWLDSSAPRAAGDAETTAGACPFTSEQQQKIVTACLLVPFSATVAQNGAADFTLELFPGTGAPFGSHVRELSAAVTPDNIAAAATKGAVVAVSGKSPGSAEMSVRVKFCPSDLSDPEFGPSETPHDIVLSAGINVVERIPAAGITLDKSAASLRKGETLTLAAAVTPADSTDAVIWASGSPEAASVADGKVTAHAPGTAVITARAGEFSAECMVTVIDTDTHYGGSGGCGAAPWSLLICLGAFCLQLRKNKK
;
A
#
# COMPACT_ATOMS: atom_id res chain seq x y z
N MET A 1 -54.15 -16.89 -42.04
CA MET A 1 -52.82 -17.53 -42.04
C MET A 1 -51.71 -16.50 -42.38
N ALA A 2 -51.75 -15.32 -41.75
CA ALA A 2 -50.85 -14.19 -42.09
C ALA A 2 -50.54 -13.26 -40.90
N SER A 3 -50.56 -13.74 -39.65
CA SER A 3 -50.23 -12.90 -38.48
C SER A 3 -49.27 -13.52 -37.46
N LEU A 4 -48.58 -14.62 -37.80
CA LEU A 4 -47.66 -15.30 -36.87
C LEU A 4 -46.17 -15.26 -37.27
N ILE A 5 -45.79 -14.51 -38.31
CA ILE A 5 -44.39 -14.46 -38.78
C ILE A 5 -43.66 -13.15 -38.38
N ARG A 6 -44.36 -12.16 -37.78
CA ARG A 6 -43.76 -10.86 -37.42
C ARG A 6 -43.23 -10.69 -35.99
N SER A 7 -43.44 -11.64 -35.08
CA SER A 7 -42.87 -11.55 -33.71
C SER A 7 -41.62 -12.42 -33.47
N GLY A 8 -41.25 -13.29 -34.42
CA GLY A 8 -40.11 -14.22 -34.28
C GLY A 8 -38.75 -13.67 -34.74
N MET A 9 -38.70 -12.59 -35.55
CA MET A 9 -37.44 -12.04 -36.07
C MET A 9 -36.87 -10.86 -35.26
N ARG A 10 -37.61 -10.31 -34.29
CA ARG A 10 -37.10 -9.25 -33.40
C ARG A 10 -36.41 -9.78 -32.14
N SER A 11 -36.62 -11.06 -31.79
CA SER A 11 -35.98 -11.69 -30.63
C SER A 11 -34.65 -12.38 -30.95
N LEU A 12 -34.34 -12.62 -32.23
CA LEU A 12 -33.06 -13.20 -32.66
C LEU A 12 -31.98 -12.15 -32.98
N LEU A 13 -32.36 -10.87 -33.12
CA LEU A 13 -31.40 -9.77 -33.32
C LEU A 13 -30.92 -9.14 -32.00
N LEU A 14 -31.64 -9.35 -30.89
CA LEU A 14 -31.19 -8.92 -29.55
C LEU A 14 -30.35 -9.97 -28.81
N THR A 15 -30.34 -11.22 -29.28
CA THR A 15 -29.54 -12.31 -28.69
C THR A 15 -28.21 -12.56 -29.40
N ALA A 16 -27.95 -11.88 -30.53
CA ALA A 16 -26.64 -11.86 -31.19
C ALA A 16 -25.70 -10.75 -30.66
N ALA A 17 -26.22 -9.77 -29.89
CA ALA A 17 -25.42 -8.71 -29.28
C ALA A 17 -24.82 -9.09 -27.92
N LEU A 18 -25.30 -10.16 -27.27
CA LEU A 18 -24.77 -10.66 -25.99
C LEU A 18 -23.84 -11.88 -26.13
N LEU A 19 -23.61 -12.35 -27.35
CA LEU A 19 -22.65 -13.43 -27.65
C LEU A 19 -21.53 -12.96 -28.60
N LEU A 20 -21.19 -11.67 -28.51
CA LEU A 20 -19.97 -11.09 -29.08
C LEU A 20 -19.02 -10.65 -27.95
N CYS A 21 -18.79 -11.53 -26.97
CA CYS A 21 -17.52 -11.51 -26.21
C CYS A 21 -16.46 -12.35 -26.97
N CYS A 22 -16.48 -12.26 -28.31
CA CYS A 22 -15.29 -12.52 -29.09
C CYS A 22 -14.42 -11.30 -28.88
N LEU A 23 -13.20 -11.50 -28.39
CA LEU A 23 -12.13 -10.50 -28.32
C LEU A 23 -12.34 -9.39 -29.36
N SER A 24 -12.91 -8.26 -28.96
CA SER A 24 -12.80 -7.03 -29.73
C SER A 24 -11.37 -6.57 -29.52
N CYS A 25 -10.45 -7.21 -30.26
CA CYS A 25 -9.12 -6.69 -30.45
C CYS A 25 -9.33 -5.31 -31.08
N SER A 26 -9.18 -4.23 -30.28
CA SER A 26 -9.08 -2.89 -30.84
C SER A 26 -7.98 -2.95 -31.91
N ALA A 27 -8.25 -2.45 -33.12
CA ALA A 27 -7.21 -2.39 -34.13
C ALA A 27 -5.97 -1.68 -33.55
N ALA A 28 -4.79 -2.28 -33.73
CA ALA A 28 -3.56 -1.71 -33.20
C ALA A 28 -3.23 -0.39 -33.92
N TRP A 29 -2.73 0.60 -33.18
CA TRP A 29 -2.49 1.95 -33.68
C TRP A 29 -1.60 1.96 -34.93
N SER A 30 -2.07 2.65 -35.96
CA SER A 30 -1.35 2.87 -37.22
C SER A 30 -0.28 3.97 -37.11
N GLY A 31 -0.35 4.81 -36.07
CA GLY A 31 0.38 6.08 -35.97
C GLY A 31 -0.39 7.29 -36.53
N GLY A 32 -1.60 7.06 -37.06
CA GLY A 32 -2.50 8.10 -37.52
C GLY A 32 -3.22 8.84 -36.39
N VAL A 33 -3.92 9.92 -36.75
CA VAL A 33 -4.71 10.75 -35.85
C VAL A 33 -6.12 10.86 -36.43
N ASP A 34 -7.13 10.67 -35.59
CA ASP A 34 -8.53 10.86 -35.94
C ASP A 34 -9.19 11.83 -34.96
N THR A 35 -9.70 12.96 -35.48
CA THR A 35 -10.46 13.95 -34.71
C THR A 35 -11.92 14.05 -35.14
N GLU A 36 -12.40 13.20 -36.06
CA GLU A 36 -13.77 13.26 -36.58
C GLU A 36 -14.81 12.96 -35.50
N TRP A 37 -14.49 12.11 -34.53
CA TRP A 37 -15.32 11.80 -33.35
C TRP A 37 -15.70 13.04 -32.53
N TYR A 38 -14.89 14.10 -32.60
CA TYR A 38 -15.09 15.33 -31.84
C TYR A 38 -16.12 16.27 -32.49
N GLY A 39 -16.34 16.14 -33.81
CA GLY A 39 -17.28 16.98 -34.55
C GLY A 39 -17.00 18.48 -34.40
N ASP A 40 -18.03 19.24 -34.03
CA ASP A 40 -17.94 20.69 -33.80
C ASP A 40 -17.59 21.08 -32.35
N GLY A 41 -17.36 20.09 -31.48
CA GLY A 41 -17.03 20.30 -30.07
C GLY A 41 -18.19 20.77 -29.18
N SER A 42 -19.43 20.80 -29.69
CA SER A 42 -20.60 21.28 -28.94
C SER A 42 -21.13 20.27 -27.91
N ALA A 43 -20.81 18.98 -28.07
CA ALA A 43 -21.22 17.94 -27.14
C ALA A 43 -20.43 18.00 -25.81
N ARG A 44 -21.03 17.48 -24.74
CA ARG A 44 -20.41 17.38 -23.41
C ARG A 44 -19.89 15.97 -23.08
N SER A 45 -20.26 14.97 -23.86
CA SER A 45 -19.88 13.58 -23.62
C SER A 45 -19.46 12.95 -24.94
N TYR A 46 -18.32 12.26 -24.90
CA TYR A 46 -17.70 11.60 -26.03
C TYR A 46 -17.29 10.18 -25.64
N VAL A 47 -17.18 9.29 -26.63
CA VAL A 47 -16.71 7.93 -26.45
C VAL A 47 -15.54 7.70 -27.40
N ILE A 48 -14.45 7.16 -26.87
CA ILE A 48 -13.29 6.72 -27.65
C ILE A 48 -13.29 5.19 -27.69
N SER A 49 -13.06 4.64 -28.88
CA SER A 49 -13.05 3.21 -29.17
C SER A 49 -11.82 2.76 -29.95
N ALA A 50 -11.09 3.69 -30.59
CA ALA A 50 -9.92 3.42 -31.40
C ALA A 50 -8.68 4.22 -30.96
N PRO A 51 -7.47 3.68 -31.16
CA PRO A 51 -6.24 4.39 -30.78
C PRO A 51 -6.01 5.69 -31.56
N GLU A 52 -6.43 5.76 -32.83
CA GLU A 52 -6.37 7.00 -33.63
C GLU A 52 -7.19 8.14 -33.02
N GLU A 53 -8.34 7.83 -32.39
CA GLU A 53 -9.20 8.80 -31.71
C GLU A 53 -8.53 9.33 -30.42
N LEU A 54 -7.85 8.46 -29.67
CA LEU A 54 -7.05 8.85 -28.51
C LEU A 54 -5.86 9.73 -28.91
N ALA A 55 -5.18 9.40 -30.01
CA ALA A 55 -4.17 10.27 -30.61
C ALA A 55 -4.78 11.61 -31.09
N GLY A 56 -6.03 11.59 -31.56
CA GLY A 56 -6.85 12.76 -31.85
C GLY A 56 -7.06 13.68 -30.65
N LEU A 57 -7.39 13.12 -29.49
CA LEU A 57 -7.49 13.86 -28.24
C LEU A 57 -6.16 14.58 -27.93
N ALA A 58 -5.04 13.86 -28.02
CA ALA A 58 -3.72 14.46 -27.82
C ALA A 58 -3.47 15.61 -28.81
N ALA A 59 -3.84 15.45 -30.08
CA ALA A 59 -3.69 16.48 -31.11
C ALA A 59 -4.53 17.74 -30.82
N LEU A 60 -5.80 17.58 -30.43
CA LEU A 60 -6.72 18.68 -30.12
C LEU A 60 -6.22 19.52 -28.93
N VAL A 61 -5.83 18.86 -27.84
CA VAL A 61 -5.28 19.53 -26.65
C VAL A 61 -3.97 20.25 -26.99
N ASN A 62 -3.04 19.56 -27.66
CA ASN A 62 -1.71 20.11 -27.95
C ASN A 62 -1.69 21.23 -29.00
N ALA A 63 -2.75 21.33 -29.80
CA ALA A 63 -2.98 22.41 -30.76
C ALA A 63 -3.76 23.59 -30.17
N ALA A 64 -4.11 23.54 -28.87
CA ALA A 64 -4.98 24.54 -28.22
C ALA A 64 -6.36 24.67 -28.87
N SER A 65 -6.83 23.62 -29.55
CA SER A 65 -8.14 23.64 -30.20
C SER A 65 -9.26 23.52 -29.18
N ASP A 66 -9.04 22.72 -28.12
CA ASP A 66 -9.92 22.61 -26.96
C ASP A 66 -9.13 22.05 -25.77
N ASP A 67 -9.40 22.51 -24.55
CA ASP A 67 -8.83 21.96 -23.32
C ASP A 67 -9.73 20.92 -22.66
N PHE A 68 -10.94 20.74 -23.19
CA PHE A 68 -11.98 19.83 -22.71
C PHE A 68 -12.62 20.20 -21.38
N THR A 69 -12.53 21.47 -20.95
CA THR A 69 -13.29 21.98 -19.80
C THR A 69 -14.78 21.64 -19.93
N ASP A 70 -15.37 21.14 -18.84
CA ASP A 70 -16.78 20.70 -18.75
C ASP A 70 -17.17 19.56 -19.70
N LYS A 71 -16.20 18.84 -20.28
CA LYS A 71 -16.43 17.70 -21.19
C LYS A 71 -15.95 16.38 -20.57
N SER A 72 -16.66 15.31 -20.88
CA SER A 72 -16.37 13.95 -20.44
C SER A 72 -16.10 13.04 -21.62
N ILE A 73 -15.07 12.19 -21.48
CA ILE A 73 -14.64 11.21 -22.47
C ILE A 73 -14.59 9.86 -21.77
N THR A 74 -15.20 8.84 -22.38
CA THR A 74 -15.15 7.46 -21.86
C THR A 74 -14.52 6.52 -22.86
N LEU A 75 -13.63 5.62 -22.40
CA LEU A 75 -13.13 4.53 -23.22
C LEU A 75 -14.17 3.39 -23.27
N SER A 76 -14.51 2.94 -24.48
CA SER A 76 -15.46 1.83 -24.69
C SER A 76 -14.79 0.45 -24.75
N GLY A 77 -13.46 0.41 -24.76
CA GLY A 77 -12.67 -0.81 -24.82
C GLY A 77 -11.18 -0.52 -24.61
N ASP A 78 -10.37 -1.58 -24.58
CA ASP A 78 -8.92 -1.46 -24.57
C ASP A 78 -8.42 -0.69 -25.81
N ILE A 79 -7.32 0.04 -25.65
CA ILE A 79 -6.69 0.83 -26.72
C ILE A 79 -5.25 0.34 -26.91
N ASP A 80 -4.91 -0.22 -28.06
CA ASP A 80 -3.56 -0.68 -28.36
C ASP A 80 -2.73 0.35 -29.14
N LEU A 81 -1.73 0.97 -28.48
CA LEU A 81 -0.81 1.93 -29.08
C LEU A 81 0.34 1.29 -29.89
N ASN A 82 0.35 -0.04 -30.00
CA ASN A 82 1.19 -0.81 -30.91
C ASN A 82 2.71 -0.56 -30.76
N GLY A 83 3.16 -0.18 -29.56
CA GLY A 83 4.58 0.07 -29.30
C GLY A 83 5.14 1.29 -30.04
N ARG A 84 4.29 2.16 -30.58
CA ARG A 84 4.70 3.34 -31.33
C ARG A 84 5.01 4.50 -30.39
N GLN A 85 5.88 5.40 -30.86
CA GLN A 85 6.22 6.61 -30.12
C GLN A 85 4.97 7.44 -29.85
N TRP A 86 4.66 7.62 -28.57
CA TRP A 86 3.51 8.37 -28.11
C TRP A 86 3.80 9.87 -27.99
N MET A 87 2.80 10.68 -28.31
CA MET A 87 2.78 12.12 -28.02
C MET A 87 1.88 12.35 -26.81
N PRO A 88 2.40 12.85 -25.68
CA PRO A 88 1.61 13.05 -24.46
C PRO A 88 0.38 13.95 -24.69
N ILE A 89 -0.72 13.65 -23.98
CA ILE A 89 -1.91 14.52 -23.97
C ILE A 89 -1.64 15.73 -23.08
N GLY A 90 -1.67 16.92 -23.67
CA GLY A 90 -1.24 18.14 -23.01
C GLY A 90 0.27 18.27 -22.92
N LYS A 91 0.75 19.51 -22.85
CA LYS A 91 2.18 19.82 -22.72
C LYS A 91 2.38 21.07 -21.88
N PHE A 92 3.41 21.03 -21.05
CA PHE A 92 3.83 22.17 -20.26
C PHE A 92 4.87 23.01 -21.01
N GLY A 93 4.59 24.31 -21.14
CA GLY A 93 5.51 25.27 -21.75
C GLY A 93 6.20 26.14 -20.71
N THR A 94 7.32 26.76 -21.10
CA THR A 94 8.04 27.72 -20.24
C THR A 94 7.30 29.06 -20.08
N THR A 95 6.19 29.26 -20.79
CA THR A 95 5.31 30.42 -20.67
C THR A 95 3.85 29.98 -20.71
N PRO A 96 2.90 30.74 -20.13
CA PRO A 96 1.47 30.40 -20.18
C PRO A 96 0.95 30.16 -21.60
N ALA A 97 1.41 30.95 -22.58
CA ALA A 97 1.03 30.83 -23.98
C ALA A 97 1.53 29.54 -24.67
N LYS A 98 2.42 28.77 -24.02
CA LYS A 98 2.95 27.50 -24.51
C LYS A 98 2.50 26.31 -23.68
N THR A 99 1.57 26.53 -22.76
CA THR A 99 1.05 25.52 -21.83
C THR A 99 -0.35 25.12 -22.26
N PHE A 100 -0.56 23.83 -22.47
CA PHE A 100 -1.82 23.26 -22.92
C PHE A 100 -2.17 22.10 -22.00
N ALA A 101 -3.11 22.34 -21.10
CA ALA A 101 -3.58 21.37 -20.12
C ALA A 101 -4.78 20.60 -20.68
N PHE A 102 -4.95 19.36 -20.24
CA PHE A 102 -6.23 18.68 -20.31
C PHE A 102 -7.05 19.03 -19.06
N GLU A 103 -8.19 19.70 -19.26
CA GLU A 103 -9.11 20.18 -18.22
C GLU A 103 -10.42 19.37 -18.16
N GLY A 104 -10.57 18.36 -19.03
CA GLY A 104 -11.75 17.49 -19.08
C GLY A 104 -11.69 16.26 -18.17
N ILE A 105 -12.69 15.39 -18.30
CA ILE A 105 -12.73 14.08 -17.64
C ILE A 105 -12.39 13.00 -18.68
N LEU A 106 -11.36 12.19 -18.42
CA LEU A 106 -11.14 10.93 -19.10
C LEU A 106 -11.42 9.76 -18.14
N ASP A 107 -12.51 9.06 -18.37
CA ASP A 107 -12.88 7.82 -17.67
C ASP A 107 -12.50 6.61 -18.52
N GLY A 108 -11.51 5.85 -18.07
CA GLY A 108 -11.09 4.62 -18.75
C GLY A 108 -12.12 3.51 -18.68
N GLY A 109 -13.13 3.58 -17.80
CA GLY A 109 -14.13 2.52 -17.64
C GLY A 109 -13.52 1.18 -17.21
N GLY A 110 -12.30 1.16 -16.67
CA GLY A 110 -11.55 -0.06 -16.33
C GLY A 110 -10.72 -0.62 -17.50
N ASN A 111 -10.73 0.02 -18.67
CA ASN A 111 -9.99 -0.44 -19.85
C ASN A 111 -8.48 -0.15 -19.75
N THR A 112 -7.73 -0.87 -20.58
CA THR A 112 -6.27 -0.78 -20.66
C THR A 112 -5.82 -0.01 -21.90
N ILE A 113 -4.95 0.98 -21.70
CA ILE A 113 -4.12 1.56 -22.76
C ILE A 113 -2.84 0.74 -22.84
N LYS A 114 -2.70 0.01 -23.95
CA LYS A 114 -1.67 -1.01 -24.17
C LYS A 114 -0.50 -0.50 -24.98
N ASN A 115 0.66 -1.08 -24.72
CA ASN A 115 1.88 -0.90 -25.50
C ASN A 115 2.29 0.58 -25.66
N LEU A 116 2.04 1.41 -24.63
CA LEU A 116 2.52 2.78 -24.58
C LEU A 116 4.05 2.78 -24.68
N THR A 117 4.60 3.46 -25.69
CA THR A 117 6.05 3.56 -25.86
C THR A 117 6.46 5.02 -25.97
N ILE A 118 7.35 5.43 -25.07
CA ILE A 118 8.00 6.74 -25.13
C ILE A 118 9.50 6.52 -24.97
N SER A 119 10.27 6.99 -25.95
CA SER A 119 11.73 6.97 -25.91
C SER A 119 12.36 8.21 -26.52
N GLY A 120 13.63 8.46 -26.19
CA GLY A 120 14.38 9.60 -26.69
C GLY A 120 14.80 10.55 -25.58
N THR A 121 14.75 11.85 -25.84
CA THR A 121 15.23 12.90 -24.94
C THR A 121 14.19 14.02 -24.80
N GLY A 122 14.09 14.66 -23.64
CA GLY A 122 13.21 15.83 -23.48
C GLY A 122 12.93 16.23 -22.04
N ILE A 123 11.84 16.95 -21.83
CA ILE A 123 11.44 17.37 -20.47
C ILE A 123 10.44 16.36 -19.87
N SER A 124 9.50 15.87 -20.66
CA SER A 124 8.32 15.14 -20.18
C SER A 124 8.08 13.86 -20.98
N ALA A 125 7.85 12.75 -20.28
CA ALA A 125 7.48 11.45 -20.87
C ALA A 125 6.41 10.77 -20.02
N ALA A 126 5.15 10.84 -20.46
CA ALA A 126 4.01 10.18 -19.84
C ALA A 126 2.82 10.06 -20.81
N LEU A 127 1.77 9.32 -20.44
CA LEU A 127 0.51 9.30 -21.22
C LEU A 127 -0.08 10.73 -21.35
N PHE A 128 -0.13 11.46 -20.23
CA PHE A 128 -0.49 12.88 -20.14
C PHE A 128 0.74 13.72 -19.82
N GLY A 129 1.02 14.75 -20.63
CA GLY A 129 2.06 15.72 -20.29
C GLY A 129 1.60 16.72 -19.23
N TYR A 130 0.31 17.09 -19.25
CA TYR A 130 -0.24 18.03 -18.27
C TYR A 130 -1.76 17.88 -18.06
N ILE A 131 -2.15 17.52 -16.84
CA ILE A 131 -3.53 17.55 -16.34
C ILE A 131 -3.75 18.85 -15.57
N GLY A 132 -4.74 19.62 -16.00
CA GLY A 132 -5.13 20.91 -15.44
C GLY A 132 -5.96 20.78 -14.15
N VAL A 133 -6.40 21.92 -13.60
CA VAL A 133 -7.09 21.97 -12.29
C VAL A 133 -8.47 21.33 -12.30
N SER A 134 -9.16 21.40 -13.44
CA SER A 134 -10.46 20.75 -13.67
C SER A 134 -10.31 19.34 -14.22
N GLY A 135 -9.08 18.99 -14.66
CA GLY A 135 -8.77 17.71 -15.28
C GLY A 135 -8.97 16.52 -14.32
N VAL A 136 -9.66 15.49 -14.80
CA VAL A 136 -9.84 14.23 -14.08
C VAL A 136 -9.46 13.07 -14.98
N VAL A 137 -8.52 12.24 -14.53
CA VAL A 137 -8.14 11.00 -15.22
C VAL A 137 -8.39 9.84 -14.28
N LYS A 138 -9.27 8.91 -14.66
CA LYS A 138 -9.66 7.82 -13.77
C LYS A 138 -9.92 6.49 -14.46
N ASN A 139 -9.82 5.40 -13.69
CA ASN A 139 -10.16 4.03 -14.11
C ASN A 139 -9.40 3.54 -15.36
N ILE A 140 -8.12 3.90 -15.49
CA ILE A 140 -7.27 3.50 -16.62
C ILE A 140 -6.14 2.59 -16.13
N THR A 141 -5.89 1.51 -16.86
CA THR A 141 -4.64 0.74 -16.73
C THR A 141 -3.70 1.11 -17.88
N VAL A 142 -2.43 1.41 -17.59
CA VAL A 142 -1.40 1.70 -18.61
C VAL A 142 -0.37 0.58 -18.63
N THR A 143 -0.07 0.02 -19.81
CA THR A 143 1.01 -0.97 -20.01
C THR A 143 1.96 -0.50 -21.12
N GLY A 144 3.23 -0.90 -21.06
CA GLY A 144 4.23 -0.52 -22.05
C GLY A 144 5.59 -0.20 -21.43
N SER A 145 6.35 0.71 -22.05
CA SER A 145 7.68 1.13 -21.63
C SER A 145 7.90 2.63 -21.88
N ILE A 146 8.31 3.35 -20.83
CA ILE A 146 8.60 4.78 -20.86
C ILE A 146 10.05 4.93 -20.42
N ALA A 147 10.96 5.16 -21.37
CA ALA A 147 12.38 5.14 -21.09
C ALA A 147 13.19 6.10 -21.97
N GLY A 148 14.03 6.93 -21.37
CA GLY A 148 14.87 7.86 -22.12
C GLY A 148 15.53 8.92 -21.25
N ASP A 149 16.24 9.83 -21.90
CA ASP A 149 16.92 10.98 -21.28
C ASP A 149 15.91 12.14 -21.11
N TYR A 150 14.98 11.94 -20.18
CA TYR A 150 13.96 12.92 -19.83
C TYR A 150 14.15 13.40 -18.39
N GLU A 151 13.79 14.65 -18.14
CA GLU A 151 13.80 15.19 -16.78
C GLU A 151 12.67 14.60 -15.92
N TYR A 152 11.46 14.45 -16.47
CA TYR A 152 10.27 13.93 -15.78
C TYR A 152 9.65 12.78 -16.56
N LEU A 153 9.51 11.63 -15.91
CA LEU A 153 8.91 10.43 -16.51
C LEU A 153 7.85 9.84 -15.59
N ALA A 154 6.70 9.45 -16.14
CA ALA A 154 5.73 8.68 -15.40
C ALA A 154 4.77 7.86 -16.25
N GLY A 155 4.14 6.84 -15.65
CA GLY A 155 3.15 5.99 -16.32
C GLY A 155 1.91 6.73 -16.80
N VAL A 156 1.33 7.61 -15.96
CA VAL A 156 0.06 8.28 -16.24
C VAL A 156 0.24 9.73 -16.63
N ALA A 157 0.88 10.54 -15.78
CA ALA A 157 1.02 11.97 -16.02
C ALA A 157 2.41 12.49 -15.65
N ASP A 158 2.94 13.45 -16.38
CA ASP A 158 4.03 14.25 -15.83
C ASP A 158 3.45 15.19 -14.75
N ILE A 159 2.73 16.23 -15.17
CA ILE A 159 2.11 17.19 -14.23
C ILE A 159 0.66 16.83 -13.95
N ASN A 160 0.32 16.69 -12.67
CA ASN A 160 -1.06 16.64 -12.18
C ASN A 160 -1.40 17.87 -11.33
N ARG A 161 -2.35 18.70 -11.77
CA ARG A 161 -3.02 19.72 -10.91
C ARG A 161 -4.44 19.36 -10.53
N GLY A 162 -5.06 18.43 -11.25
CA GLY A 162 -6.42 17.99 -11.02
C GLY A 162 -6.45 16.70 -10.20
N VAL A 163 -7.20 15.72 -10.69
CA VAL A 163 -7.42 14.45 -10.00
C VAL A 163 -6.97 13.28 -10.87
N ILE A 164 -6.10 12.44 -10.33
CA ILE A 164 -5.86 11.08 -10.85
C ILE A 164 -6.46 10.09 -9.85
N GLU A 165 -7.38 9.25 -10.31
CA GLU A 165 -8.13 8.36 -9.42
C GLU A 165 -8.26 6.94 -9.99
N ARG A 166 -7.95 5.90 -9.20
CA ARG A 166 -8.11 4.49 -9.62
C ARG A 166 -7.38 4.15 -10.94
N CYS A 167 -6.23 4.78 -11.18
CA CYS A 167 -5.37 4.43 -12.31
C CYS A 167 -4.30 3.42 -11.88
N GLU A 168 -3.98 2.48 -12.77
CA GLU A 168 -2.91 1.52 -12.57
C GLU A 168 -1.79 1.70 -13.60
N ASN A 169 -0.56 1.85 -13.13
CA ASN A 169 0.62 1.74 -13.97
C ASN A 169 1.21 0.33 -13.92
N ARG A 170 1.26 -0.31 -15.09
CA ARG A 170 1.99 -1.54 -15.39
C ARG A 170 3.07 -1.33 -16.47
N ALA A 171 3.33 -0.08 -16.88
CA ALA A 171 4.41 0.26 -17.78
C ALA A 171 5.71 0.52 -17.01
N ALA A 172 6.83 -0.04 -17.46
CA ALA A 172 8.12 0.24 -16.86
C ALA A 172 8.53 1.71 -17.12
N VAL A 173 9.03 2.39 -16.10
CA VAL A 173 9.50 3.78 -16.19
C VAL A 173 11.00 3.82 -15.89
N THR A 174 11.81 4.28 -16.83
CA THR A 174 13.28 4.27 -16.70
C THR A 174 13.91 5.56 -17.23
N GLY A 175 14.28 6.47 -16.33
CA GLY A 175 15.03 7.67 -16.66
C GLY A 175 16.50 7.36 -16.92
N ALA A 176 17.06 7.81 -18.03
CA ALA A 176 18.47 7.62 -18.37
C ALA A 176 19.39 8.63 -17.67
N ALA A 177 18.91 9.86 -17.44
CA ALA A 177 19.64 10.92 -16.76
C ALA A 177 19.86 10.62 -15.27
N GLU A 178 20.98 11.12 -14.72
CA GLU A 178 21.31 10.97 -13.29
C GLU A 178 20.40 11.80 -12.38
N ASP A 179 19.75 12.83 -12.91
CA ASP A 179 18.81 13.73 -12.22
C ASP A 179 17.35 13.55 -12.66
N SER A 180 17.06 12.50 -13.45
CA SER A 180 15.69 12.19 -13.89
C SER A 180 14.77 11.94 -12.68
N ARG A 181 13.55 12.46 -12.73
CA ARG A 181 12.51 12.26 -11.72
C ARG A 181 11.43 11.35 -12.28
N CYS A 182 11.41 10.12 -11.77
CA CYS A 182 10.57 9.05 -12.27
C CYS A 182 9.48 8.70 -11.26
N ALA A 183 8.26 8.49 -11.74
CA ALA A 183 7.17 8.00 -10.92
C ALA A 183 6.32 6.94 -11.64
N GLY A 184 5.66 6.06 -10.90
CA GLY A 184 4.68 5.15 -11.51
C GLY A 184 3.43 5.88 -12.02
N ILE A 185 2.92 6.87 -11.27
CA ILE A 185 1.68 7.59 -11.62
C ILE A 185 1.97 9.01 -12.12
N ALA A 186 2.50 9.88 -11.27
CA ALA A 186 2.74 11.28 -11.60
C ALA A 186 4.17 11.71 -11.29
N ALA A 187 4.90 12.25 -12.26
CA ALA A 187 6.25 12.76 -11.99
C ALA A 187 6.18 13.98 -11.05
N ARG A 188 5.20 14.87 -11.27
CA ARG A 188 4.93 16.06 -10.48
C ARG A 188 3.44 16.13 -10.12
N ASN A 189 3.15 16.16 -8.83
CA ASN A 189 1.80 16.21 -8.30
C ASN A 189 1.58 17.50 -7.49
N PHE A 190 0.63 18.30 -7.94
CA PHE A 190 0.14 19.50 -7.27
C PHE A 190 -1.37 19.42 -6.97
N GLY A 191 -2.04 18.35 -7.41
CA GLY A 191 -3.43 18.05 -7.14
C GLY A 191 -3.60 16.84 -6.22
N ARG A 192 -4.57 15.98 -6.55
CA ARG A 192 -4.89 14.75 -5.81
C ARG A 192 -4.58 13.51 -6.64
N ILE A 193 -3.89 12.56 -6.03
CA ILE A 193 -3.76 11.18 -6.52
C ILE A 193 -4.41 10.26 -5.51
N SER A 194 -5.40 9.50 -5.94
CA SER A 194 -6.22 8.69 -5.04
C SER A 194 -6.44 7.28 -5.58
N TYR A 195 -6.26 6.27 -4.72
CA TYR A 195 -6.54 4.86 -5.04
C TYR A 195 -5.81 4.35 -6.29
N CYS A 196 -4.66 4.92 -6.62
CA CYS A 196 -3.85 4.52 -7.76
C CYS A 196 -2.87 3.42 -7.39
N VAL A 197 -2.52 2.60 -8.37
CA VAL A 197 -1.63 1.45 -8.19
C VAL A 197 -0.43 1.55 -9.11
N ASN A 198 0.77 1.35 -8.58
CA ASN A 198 1.93 1.05 -9.41
C ASN A 198 2.37 -0.39 -9.18
N SER A 199 2.38 -1.17 -10.25
CA SER A 199 2.81 -2.57 -10.27
C SER A 199 4.08 -2.76 -11.10
N ALA A 200 4.60 -1.69 -11.71
CA ALA A 200 5.77 -1.73 -12.58
C ALA A 200 7.04 -1.21 -11.90
N ARG A 201 8.19 -1.61 -12.45
CA ARG A 201 9.49 -1.07 -12.05
C ARG A 201 9.59 0.42 -12.40
N VAL A 202 10.07 1.22 -11.46
CA VAL A 202 10.39 2.64 -11.65
C VAL A 202 11.84 2.88 -11.26
N GLU A 203 12.61 3.44 -12.18
CA GLU A 203 14.04 3.66 -12.01
C GLU A 203 14.47 5.03 -12.55
N GLY A 204 15.18 5.81 -11.73
CA GLY A 204 15.69 7.13 -12.10
C GLY A 204 16.63 7.70 -11.03
N GLY A 205 17.19 8.88 -11.27
CA GLY A 205 17.94 9.62 -10.25
C GLY A 205 17.15 9.87 -8.97
N GLU A 206 15.90 10.32 -9.13
CA GLU A 206 14.85 10.26 -8.10
C GLU A 206 13.73 9.34 -8.59
N ALA A 207 13.26 8.42 -7.73
CA ALA A 207 12.27 7.42 -8.13
C ALA A 207 11.17 7.20 -7.07
N ALA A 208 9.91 7.26 -7.50
CA ALA A 208 8.75 7.03 -6.66
C ALA A 208 7.77 6.02 -7.25
N GLY A 209 7.09 5.23 -6.42
CA GLY A 209 5.99 4.39 -6.92
C GLY A 209 4.81 5.19 -7.43
N ILE A 210 4.47 6.32 -6.79
CA ILE A 210 3.26 7.10 -7.11
C ILE A 210 3.60 8.52 -7.56
N GLY A 211 4.28 9.32 -6.72
CA GLY A 211 4.53 10.73 -6.98
C GLY A 211 5.98 11.15 -6.68
N CYS A 212 6.76 11.62 -7.66
CA CYS A 212 8.16 11.96 -7.41
C CYS A 212 8.29 13.32 -6.70
N GLU A 213 7.78 14.38 -7.30
CA GLU A 213 7.68 15.71 -6.67
C GLU A 213 6.24 16.01 -6.28
N ASN A 214 6.02 16.34 -5.01
CA ASN A 214 4.68 16.57 -4.48
C ASN A 214 4.58 17.94 -3.81
N GLY A 215 3.71 18.80 -4.32
CA GLY A 215 3.50 20.15 -3.80
C GLY A 215 4.68 21.10 -3.99
N GLY A 216 4.49 22.35 -3.57
CA GLY A 216 5.52 23.40 -3.59
C GLY A 216 5.26 24.53 -4.59
N TYR A 217 6.14 25.54 -4.51
CA TYR A 217 6.13 26.75 -5.33
C TYR A 217 6.94 26.54 -6.60
N TYR A 218 6.32 26.79 -7.76
CA TYR A 218 7.04 26.85 -9.03
C TYR A 218 7.79 28.20 -9.12
N PRO A 219 9.11 28.24 -9.41
CA PRO A 219 9.93 29.46 -9.37
C PRO A 219 9.45 30.63 -10.26
N SER A 220 8.58 30.38 -11.21
CA SER A 220 8.02 31.38 -12.12
C SER A 220 6.89 32.22 -11.51
N GLY A 221 6.46 31.94 -10.26
CA GLY A 221 5.36 32.65 -9.62
C GLY A 221 4.00 32.47 -10.31
N LEU A 222 3.91 31.55 -11.27
CA LEU A 222 2.71 31.32 -12.08
C LEU A 222 1.59 30.60 -11.33
N TYR A 223 1.89 29.93 -10.21
CA TYR A 223 0.93 29.09 -9.49
C TYR A 223 1.09 29.24 -7.99
N LEU A 224 -0.03 29.44 -7.28
CA LEU A 224 -0.09 29.36 -5.83
C LEU A 224 -0.09 27.87 -5.43
N ALA A 225 0.71 27.51 -4.43
CA ALA A 225 0.87 26.12 -4.00
C ALA A 225 -0.44 25.56 -3.42
N GLU A 226 -1.08 24.65 -4.14
CA GLU A 226 -2.13 23.79 -3.61
C GLU A 226 -1.48 22.64 -2.85
N ARG A 227 -2.07 22.22 -1.72
CA ARG A 227 -1.56 21.10 -0.92
C ARG A 227 -1.74 19.81 -1.71
N ALA A 228 -0.64 19.23 -2.20
CA ALA A 228 -0.68 17.94 -2.88
C ALA A 228 -1.18 16.84 -1.93
N VAL A 229 -2.06 15.98 -2.44
CA VAL A 229 -2.60 14.84 -1.70
C VAL A 229 -2.29 13.55 -2.45
N ILE A 230 -1.73 12.58 -1.72
CA ILE A 230 -1.66 11.18 -2.17
C ILE A 230 -2.38 10.34 -1.12
N GLU A 231 -3.39 9.58 -1.54
CA GLU A 231 -4.18 8.79 -0.61
C GLU A 231 -4.60 7.44 -1.17
N GLY A 232 -4.66 6.42 -0.30
CA GLY A 232 -5.14 5.09 -0.69
C GLY A 232 -4.32 4.41 -1.78
N CYS A 233 -3.13 4.94 -2.11
CA CYS A 233 -2.34 4.47 -3.23
C CYS A 233 -1.45 3.29 -2.83
N VAL A 234 -1.20 2.40 -3.79
CA VAL A 234 -0.43 1.17 -3.55
C VAL A 234 0.72 1.07 -4.53
N ASN A 235 1.92 0.84 -4.00
CA ASN A 235 3.06 0.39 -4.79
C ASN A 235 3.39 -1.08 -4.49
N SER A 236 3.46 -1.88 -5.55
CA SER A 236 4.00 -3.24 -5.54
C SER A 236 5.19 -3.41 -6.48
N GLY A 237 5.45 -2.43 -7.35
CA GLY A 237 6.61 -2.40 -8.24
C GLY A 237 7.93 -2.09 -7.52
N GLU A 238 9.04 -2.54 -8.08
CA GLU A 238 10.38 -2.22 -7.59
C GLU A 238 10.75 -0.77 -7.90
N ILE A 239 11.24 -0.04 -6.90
CA ILE A 239 11.64 1.37 -7.01
C ILE A 239 13.15 1.48 -6.80
N ILE A 240 13.83 2.15 -7.73
CA ILE A 240 15.30 2.25 -7.72
C ILE A 240 15.76 3.69 -7.95
N GLY A 241 16.49 4.23 -6.97
CA GLY A 241 17.29 5.45 -7.12
C GLY A 241 18.67 5.12 -7.71
N LYS A 242 19.00 5.69 -8.87
CA LYS A 242 20.25 5.45 -9.60
C LYS A 242 21.42 6.23 -9.00
N ALA A 243 22.59 5.58 -8.94
CA ALA A 243 23.86 6.22 -8.58
C ALA A 243 24.27 7.30 -9.61
N GLY A 244 25.05 8.30 -9.17
CA GLY A 244 25.52 9.43 -10.01
C GLY A 244 24.88 10.77 -9.64
N GLY A 245 23.68 10.75 -9.05
CA GLY A 245 22.96 11.92 -8.50
C GLY A 245 22.62 11.79 -7.02
N ARG A 246 21.49 12.39 -6.59
CA ARG A 246 20.95 12.27 -5.22
C ARG A 246 20.51 10.83 -4.88
N ALA A 247 20.21 10.03 -5.91
CA ALA A 247 19.89 8.60 -5.84
C ALA A 247 18.72 8.27 -4.87
N THR A 248 17.80 9.22 -4.72
CA THR A 248 16.73 9.22 -3.71
C THR A 248 15.54 8.39 -4.17
N ALA A 249 15.00 7.53 -3.31
CA ALA A 249 13.87 6.68 -3.68
C ALA A 249 12.86 6.49 -2.55
N GLY A 250 11.57 6.51 -2.93
CA GLY A 250 10.47 6.28 -2.03
C GLY A 250 9.44 5.34 -2.60
N GLY A 251 8.97 4.37 -1.82
CA GLY A 251 7.98 3.40 -2.31
C GLY A 251 6.70 4.06 -2.84
N VAL A 252 6.33 5.23 -2.31
CA VAL A 252 5.17 6.02 -2.76
C VAL A 252 5.60 7.40 -3.26
N ALA A 253 6.47 8.10 -2.54
CA ALA A 253 6.86 9.47 -2.86
C ALA A 253 8.34 9.79 -2.59
N VAL A 254 8.95 10.71 -3.33
CA VAL A 254 10.35 11.13 -3.07
C VAL A 254 10.42 12.44 -2.29
N THR A 255 10.10 13.55 -2.92
CA THR A 255 10.16 14.88 -2.29
C THR A 255 8.76 15.42 -2.19
N ALA A 256 8.44 15.99 -1.04
CA ALA A 256 7.10 16.45 -0.80
C ALA A 256 7.09 17.73 0.03
N ASN A 257 6.83 18.85 -0.65
CA ASN A 257 6.68 20.19 -0.08
C ASN A 257 5.21 20.36 0.34
N SER A 258 4.95 20.29 1.66
CA SER A 258 3.65 20.57 2.28
C SER A 258 2.49 19.81 1.65
N TYR A 259 2.43 18.53 1.99
CA TYR A 259 1.57 17.54 1.38
C TYR A 259 0.89 16.68 2.45
N THR A 260 -0.12 15.94 2.03
CA THR A 260 -0.81 14.97 2.88
C THR A 260 -0.72 13.61 2.21
N LEU A 261 -0.08 12.67 2.88
CA LEU A 261 0.04 11.29 2.42
C LEU A 261 -0.68 10.38 3.40
N LYS A 262 -1.76 9.76 2.94
CA LYS A 262 -2.70 9.02 3.80
C LYS A 262 -2.94 7.62 3.30
N ASN A 263 -2.95 6.64 4.20
CA ASN A 263 -3.46 5.29 3.90
C ASN A 263 -2.79 4.67 2.66
N CYS A 264 -1.51 4.96 2.45
CA CYS A 264 -0.74 4.47 1.31
C CYS A 264 0.08 3.25 1.71
N LYS A 265 0.28 2.33 0.76
CA LYS A 265 1.02 1.11 0.99
C LYS A 265 2.16 0.94 0.02
N ASN A 266 3.29 0.50 0.56
CA ASN A 266 4.35 -0.07 -0.24
C ASN A 266 4.58 -1.55 0.12
N SER A 267 4.65 -2.39 -0.91
CA SER A 267 5.04 -3.80 -0.83
C SER A 267 6.18 -4.14 -1.79
N GLY A 268 6.45 -3.27 -2.77
CA GLY A 268 7.58 -3.41 -3.66
C GLY A 268 8.90 -3.07 -2.97
N PRO A 269 10.03 -3.66 -3.39
CA PRO A 269 11.34 -3.32 -2.85
C PRO A 269 11.74 -1.89 -3.26
N VAL A 270 12.32 -1.14 -2.32
CA VAL A 270 12.90 0.19 -2.55
C VAL A 270 14.41 0.08 -2.40
N LYS A 271 15.15 0.44 -3.45
CA LYS A 271 16.61 0.38 -3.48
C LYS A 271 17.21 1.73 -3.84
N GLY A 272 18.37 2.02 -3.29
CA GLY A 272 19.18 3.17 -3.66
C GLY A 272 20.66 2.87 -3.55
N ARG A 273 21.50 3.75 -4.10
CA ARG A 273 22.95 3.62 -4.12
C ARG A 273 23.64 4.95 -3.79
N GLY A 274 24.69 4.89 -2.98
CA GLY A 274 25.48 6.08 -2.63
C GLY A 274 24.87 6.92 -1.51
N ASN A 275 24.97 8.25 -1.58
CA ASN A 275 24.49 9.16 -0.54
C ASN A 275 23.02 9.56 -0.76
N SER A 276 22.11 8.65 -0.39
CA SER A 276 20.68 8.78 -0.66
C SER A 276 19.83 8.73 0.59
N ALA A 277 18.70 9.44 0.56
CA ALA A 277 17.60 9.14 1.45
C ALA A 277 16.69 8.10 0.81
N LEU A 278 16.34 7.08 1.59
CA LEU A 278 15.43 6.03 1.16
C LEU A 278 14.31 5.86 2.16
N GLY A 279 13.08 5.82 1.66
CA GLY A 279 11.90 5.56 2.46
C GLY A 279 11.06 4.44 1.87
N GLY A 280 10.58 3.52 2.70
CA GLY A 280 9.59 2.55 2.25
C GLY A 280 8.30 3.22 1.75
N ILE A 281 7.98 4.43 2.23
CA ILE A 281 6.86 5.24 1.72
C ILE A 281 7.37 6.55 1.12
N VAL A 282 8.07 7.38 1.90
CA VAL A 282 8.53 8.71 1.48
C VAL A 282 10.05 8.80 1.58
N ALA A 283 10.75 9.19 0.52
CA ALA A 283 12.21 9.33 0.63
C ALA A 283 12.61 10.47 1.59
N GLU A 284 12.12 11.70 1.35
CA GLU A 284 12.36 12.84 2.22
C GLU A 284 11.16 13.80 2.29
N THR A 285 11.01 14.45 3.43
CA THR A 285 10.14 15.63 3.55
C THR A 285 10.97 16.91 3.56
N ASN A 286 10.49 17.95 2.88
CA ASN A 286 11.09 19.28 2.94
C ASN A 286 9.98 20.34 2.99
N SER A 287 10.27 21.48 3.60
CA SER A 287 9.40 22.66 3.55
C SER A 287 10.22 23.78 2.91
N ARG A 288 10.32 23.78 1.58
CA ARG A 288 11.05 24.84 0.84
C ARG A 288 10.31 26.19 0.82
N THR A 289 9.10 26.26 1.34
CA THR A 289 8.26 27.46 1.34
C THR A 289 7.64 27.66 2.72
N ASP A 290 7.07 28.83 2.95
CA ASP A 290 6.17 29.23 4.06
C ASP A 290 4.95 28.29 4.30
N ALA A 291 4.88 27.18 3.58
CA ALA A 291 3.79 26.23 3.62
C ALA A 291 3.88 25.30 4.83
N LYS A 292 2.96 25.58 5.76
CA LYS A 292 2.51 24.83 6.94
C LYS A 292 2.53 23.30 6.74
N SER A 293 3.41 22.62 7.46
CA SER A 293 3.47 21.18 7.77
C SER A 293 3.11 20.09 6.72
N SER A 294 3.95 19.06 6.68
CA SER A 294 3.72 17.79 5.97
C SER A 294 3.14 16.73 6.92
N SER A 295 2.31 15.83 6.41
CA SER A 295 1.73 14.71 7.18
C SER A 295 1.82 13.39 6.42
N ILE A 296 2.29 12.35 7.10
CA ILE A 296 2.29 10.94 6.65
C ILE A 296 1.46 10.18 7.68
N ASP A 297 0.27 9.73 7.29
CA ASP A 297 -0.73 9.17 8.21
C ASP A 297 -1.26 7.81 7.71
N GLY A 298 -1.33 6.82 8.59
CA GLY A 298 -1.94 5.52 8.28
C GLY A 298 -1.20 4.71 7.21
N CYS A 299 0.08 5.01 6.97
CA CYS A 299 0.84 4.42 5.86
C CYS A 299 1.57 3.15 6.28
N VAL A 300 1.63 2.19 5.36
CA VAL A 300 2.15 0.84 5.64
C VAL A 300 3.24 0.45 4.67
N ASN A 301 4.44 0.18 5.18
CA ASN A 301 5.50 -0.45 4.41
C ASN A 301 5.65 -1.93 4.78
N SER A 302 5.72 -2.76 3.75
CA SER A 302 6.01 -4.20 3.82
C SER A 302 7.12 -4.62 2.86
N GLY A 303 7.49 -3.76 1.91
CA GLY A 303 8.63 -3.97 1.02
C GLY A 303 9.95 -3.73 1.75
N SER A 304 11.01 -4.42 1.32
CA SER A 304 12.36 -4.16 1.82
C SER A 304 12.84 -2.77 1.39
N VAL A 305 13.56 -2.07 2.28
CA VAL A 305 14.24 -0.81 1.97
C VAL A 305 15.74 -1.05 2.11
N THR A 306 16.48 -0.92 1.01
CA THR A 306 17.90 -1.31 0.97
C THR A 306 18.74 -0.22 0.30
N LEU A 307 19.65 0.36 1.08
CA LEU A 307 20.76 1.13 0.54
C LEU A 307 21.91 0.16 0.19
N GLU A 308 22.41 0.23 -1.03
CA GLU A 308 23.55 -0.55 -1.51
C GLU A 308 24.80 0.36 -1.65
N GLY A 309 25.99 -0.19 -1.38
CA GLY A 309 27.28 0.51 -1.54
C GLY A 309 27.83 1.16 -0.26
N ASP A 310 28.78 2.07 -0.37
CA ASP A 310 29.37 2.84 0.71
C ASP A 310 28.51 4.08 1.03
N GLY A 311 27.33 3.85 1.59
CA GLY A 311 26.38 4.93 1.88
C GLY A 311 26.87 5.84 3.01
N SER A 312 27.07 7.13 2.75
CA SER A 312 27.16 8.17 3.80
C SER A 312 25.78 8.80 4.11
N GLY A 313 24.71 8.05 3.82
CA GLY A 313 23.36 8.51 3.48
C GLY A 313 22.66 9.46 4.46
N SER A 314 21.83 10.35 3.91
CA SER A 314 20.89 11.24 4.60
C SER A 314 19.85 10.55 5.52
N GLY A 315 19.68 9.22 5.40
CA GLY A 315 18.86 8.38 6.26
C GLY A 315 18.05 7.33 5.48
N VAL A 316 17.97 6.10 6.01
CA VAL A 316 17.17 5.00 5.47
C VAL A 316 16.06 4.67 6.46
N GLY A 317 14.80 4.82 6.05
CA GLY A 317 13.64 4.57 6.90
C GLY A 317 12.64 3.60 6.29
N GLY A 318 12.02 2.78 7.13
CA GLY A 318 10.91 1.92 6.67
C GLY A 318 9.68 2.72 6.24
N ILE A 319 9.46 3.92 6.76
CA ILE A 319 8.42 4.85 6.29
C ILE A 319 9.05 6.06 5.59
N VAL A 320 9.95 6.77 6.27
CA VAL A 320 10.58 7.99 5.75
C VAL A 320 12.11 7.99 5.86
N GLY A 321 12.83 8.32 4.81
CA GLY A 321 14.30 8.41 4.87
C GLY A 321 14.77 9.54 5.79
N GLY A 322 14.32 10.76 5.54
CA GLY A 322 14.63 11.92 6.39
C GLY A 322 13.51 12.95 6.42
N THR A 323 13.42 13.70 7.53
CA THR A 323 12.43 14.77 7.68
C THR A 323 13.04 16.16 7.69
N GLY A 324 12.31 17.11 7.10
CA GLY A 324 12.58 18.54 7.11
C GLY A 324 11.30 19.35 7.35
N GLY A 325 11.47 20.62 7.72
CA GLY A 325 10.37 21.50 8.15
C GLY A 325 9.54 20.91 9.28
N ILE A 326 8.24 21.19 9.33
CA ILE A 326 7.32 20.57 10.30
C ILE A 326 6.72 19.32 9.67
N THR A 327 7.06 18.13 10.16
CA THR A 327 6.52 16.86 9.63
C THR A 327 5.85 16.02 10.70
N LYS A 328 4.61 15.56 10.46
CA LYS A 328 3.89 14.62 11.32
C LYS A 328 3.87 13.23 10.69
N ILE A 329 4.41 12.24 11.40
CA ILE A 329 4.33 10.82 11.00
C ILE A 329 3.43 10.13 12.03
N LEU A 330 2.24 9.74 11.61
CA LEU A 330 1.16 9.31 12.48
C LEU A 330 0.67 7.93 12.06
N ASN A 331 0.37 7.06 13.02
CA ASN A 331 -0.39 5.84 12.76
C ASN A 331 0.24 4.91 11.69
N CYS A 332 1.55 4.98 11.49
CA CYS A 332 2.25 4.27 10.43
C CYS A 332 2.80 2.93 10.91
N ARG A 333 2.91 1.97 9.99
CA ARG A 333 3.43 0.63 10.28
C ARG A 333 4.50 0.21 9.28
N ASN A 334 5.67 -0.19 9.79
CA ASN A 334 6.68 -0.86 8.99
C ASN A 334 6.80 -2.34 9.38
N THR A 335 6.73 -3.22 8.40
CA THR A 335 6.98 -4.67 8.51
C THR A 335 8.12 -5.14 7.61
N GLY A 336 8.52 -4.30 6.64
CA GLY A 336 9.62 -4.59 5.74
C GLY A 336 10.97 -4.41 6.41
N ASN A 337 11.95 -5.23 6.02
CA ASN A 337 13.31 -5.08 6.53
C ASN A 337 13.95 -3.81 5.97
N VAL A 338 14.70 -3.11 6.82
CA VAL A 338 15.37 -1.85 6.47
C VAL A 338 16.87 -2.04 6.66
N SER A 339 17.65 -1.75 5.61
CA SER A 339 19.08 -2.02 5.60
C SER A 339 19.88 -0.92 4.92
N GLY A 340 21.03 -0.57 5.49
CA GLY A 340 21.93 0.41 4.93
C GLY A 340 23.33 0.33 5.56
N PRO A 341 24.36 -0.06 4.80
CA PRO A 341 25.75 0.04 5.26
C PRO A 341 26.17 1.51 5.39
N ASN A 342 26.92 1.83 6.45
CA ASN A 342 27.41 3.17 6.80
C ASN A 342 26.34 4.27 6.91
N ALA A 343 25.05 3.88 6.98
CA ALA A 343 23.94 4.82 6.98
C ALA A 343 23.19 4.81 8.32
N PRO A 344 22.54 5.92 8.69
CA PRO A 344 21.50 5.93 9.71
C PRO A 344 20.29 5.13 9.21
N VAL A 345 19.97 4.01 9.87
CA VAL A 345 18.86 3.12 9.50
C VAL A 345 17.82 3.07 10.63
N GLY A 346 16.57 3.41 10.31
CA GLY A 346 15.46 3.38 11.25
C GLY A 346 14.24 2.61 10.73
N GLY A 347 13.48 1.99 11.62
CA GLY A 347 12.29 1.24 11.22
C GLY A 347 11.13 2.11 10.72
N ILE A 348 11.02 3.33 11.21
CA ILE A 348 10.06 4.34 10.71
C ILE A 348 10.82 5.45 10.00
N ALA A 349 11.76 6.11 10.66
CA ALA A 349 12.52 7.24 10.11
C ALA A 349 14.02 6.96 10.08
N GLY A 350 14.71 7.22 8.97
CA GLY A 350 16.17 7.27 8.99
C GLY A 350 16.65 8.42 9.88
N ARG A 351 16.16 9.63 9.62
CA ARG A 351 16.45 10.82 10.43
C ARG A 351 15.19 11.62 10.74
N LEU A 352 14.90 11.84 12.03
CA LEU A 352 13.86 12.76 12.48
C LEU A 352 14.48 14.13 12.80
N GLY A 353 14.59 14.97 11.77
CA GLY A 353 15.03 16.37 11.85
C GLY A 353 13.92 17.35 11.43
N GLY A 354 14.28 18.63 11.29
CA GLY A 354 13.35 19.69 10.91
C GLY A 354 13.11 20.69 12.04
N GLU A 355 11.88 21.20 12.12
CA GLU A 355 11.48 22.27 13.03
C GLU A 355 10.66 21.74 14.23
N ALA A 356 10.55 22.57 15.27
CA ALA A 356 9.70 22.31 16.42
C ALA A 356 8.25 22.04 15.96
N GLY A 357 7.67 20.96 16.48
CA GLY A 357 6.36 20.47 16.05
C GLY A 357 6.44 19.26 15.11
N THR A 358 7.62 18.86 14.64
CA THR A 358 7.79 17.56 13.98
C THR A 358 7.68 16.43 15.00
N SER A 359 6.98 15.35 14.66
CA SER A 359 6.88 14.18 15.54
C SER A 359 6.63 12.87 14.79
N ILE A 360 7.05 11.77 15.41
CA ILE A 360 6.57 10.42 15.12
C ILE A 360 5.65 10.02 16.28
N SER A 361 4.39 9.72 15.98
CA SER A 361 3.38 9.39 17.00
C SER A 361 2.59 8.16 16.60
N ASN A 362 2.31 7.26 17.56
CA ASN A 362 1.47 6.08 17.34
C ASN A 362 1.93 5.18 16.17
N CYS A 363 3.24 4.93 16.05
CA CYS A 363 3.83 4.16 14.96
C CYS A 363 4.42 2.84 15.43
N VAL A 364 4.39 1.83 14.55
CA VAL A 364 4.85 0.47 14.88
C VAL A 364 5.86 -0.03 13.86
N ASN A 365 7.03 -0.47 14.32
CA ASN A 365 7.98 -1.23 13.50
C ASN A 365 8.01 -2.70 13.94
N SER A 366 7.94 -3.62 12.99
CA SER A 366 8.25 -5.05 13.20
C SER A 366 9.24 -5.59 12.17
N GLY A 367 9.73 -4.75 11.25
CA GLY A 367 10.78 -5.11 10.31
C GLY A 367 12.15 -5.14 10.98
N THR A 368 13.04 -6.03 10.51
CA THR A 368 14.42 -6.07 11.00
C THR A 368 15.20 -4.86 10.48
N ILE A 369 15.96 -4.23 11.38
CA ILE A 369 16.79 -3.06 11.10
C ILE A 369 18.24 -3.49 11.07
N THR A 370 18.95 -3.20 9.98
CA THR A 370 20.38 -3.51 9.84
C THR A 370 21.15 -2.32 9.33
N SER A 371 21.95 -1.71 10.20
CA SER A 371 23.02 -0.78 9.80
C SER A 371 24.35 -1.48 10.00
N SER A 372 25.39 -1.15 9.24
CA SER A 372 26.72 -1.74 9.46
C SER A 372 27.79 -0.67 9.42
N TYR A 373 28.75 -0.78 10.34
CA TYR A 373 29.90 0.11 10.40
C TYR A 373 31.03 -0.45 9.55
N ILE A 374 31.48 0.31 8.55
CA ILE A 374 32.64 0.01 7.72
C ILE A 374 33.71 1.09 7.91
N ASP A 375 33.36 2.40 7.84
CA ASP A 375 34.29 3.52 8.06
C ASP A 375 33.58 4.89 8.26
N GLY A 376 32.76 5.06 9.32
CA GLY A 376 32.01 6.31 9.56
C GLY A 376 30.89 6.22 10.61
N GLU A 377 30.04 7.23 10.77
CA GLU A 377 28.95 7.15 11.74
C GLU A 377 27.90 6.10 11.35
N SER A 378 27.32 5.35 12.30
CA SER A 378 26.30 4.35 11.99
C SER A 378 25.31 4.20 13.15
N TYR A 379 24.06 4.56 12.89
CA TYR A 379 22.99 4.49 13.87
C TYR A 379 21.93 3.50 13.42
N ALA A 380 21.50 2.65 14.34
CA ALA A 380 20.39 1.72 14.12
C ALA A 380 19.31 1.93 15.18
N GLY A 381 18.10 2.28 14.75
CA GLY A 381 16.98 2.50 15.66
C GLY A 381 15.72 1.76 15.23
N GLY A 382 15.01 1.17 16.19
CA GLY A 382 13.75 0.49 15.91
C GLY A 382 12.67 1.40 15.32
N ILE A 383 12.64 2.67 15.73
CA ILE A 383 11.74 3.71 15.21
C ILE A 383 12.52 4.73 14.39
N ALA A 384 13.52 5.39 14.98
CA ALA A 384 14.33 6.39 14.29
C ALA A 384 15.82 6.09 14.41
N ALA A 385 16.62 6.21 13.34
CA ALA A 385 18.06 6.07 13.51
C ALA A 385 18.63 7.24 14.33
N ILE A 386 18.22 8.46 13.99
CA ILE A 386 18.59 9.68 14.71
C ILE A 386 17.33 10.48 15.03
N ASN A 387 17.16 10.85 16.30
CA ASN A 387 16.09 11.70 16.79
C ASN A 387 16.62 13.06 17.26
N PHE A 388 16.08 14.15 16.72
CA PHE A 388 16.30 15.52 17.21
C PHE A 388 15.04 16.15 17.83
N LEU A 389 13.89 15.45 17.76
CA LEU A 389 12.56 15.99 17.99
C LEU A 389 11.73 14.98 18.82
N LEU A 390 10.42 14.89 18.60
CA LEU A 390 9.52 14.07 19.41
C LEU A 390 9.24 12.70 18.79
N ILE A 391 9.48 11.65 19.56
CA ILE A 391 8.96 10.30 19.32
C ILE A 391 8.05 9.93 20.49
N GLU A 392 6.80 9.59 20.19
CA GLU A 392 5.84 9.21 21.23
C GLU A 392 4.89 8.09 20.84
N ASP A 393 4.42 7.34 21.82
CA ASP A 393 3.38 6.31 21.63
C ASP A 393 3.79 5.27 20.57
N CYS A 394 5.09 4.97 20.45
CA CYS A 394 5.64 4.11 19.39
C CYS A 394 6.11 2.75 19.93
N VAL A 395 6.03 1.73 19.07
CA VAL A 395 6.44 0.36 19.41
C VAL A 395 7.42 -0.20 18.39
N ASN A 396 8.57 -0.69 18.87
CA ASN A 396 9.45 -1.53 18.07
C ASN A 396 9.35 -2.99 18.51
N LEU A 397 8.98 -3.86 17.58
CA LEU A 397 8.98 -5.31 17.69
C LEU A 397 10.11 -5.95 16.87
N GLY A 398 10.72 -5.20 15.95
CA GLY A 398 11.72 -5.71 15.03
C GLY A 398 13.11 -5.77 15.64
N ASP A 399 13.87 -6.80 15.27
CA ASP A 399 15.28 -6.93 15.66
C ASP A 399 16.12 -5.79 15.09
N ILE A 400 17.09 -5.34 15.87
CA ILE A 400 18.06 -4.31 15.48
C ILE A 400 19.45 -4.95 15.48
N ARG A 401 20.12 -4.86 14.35
CA ARG A 401 21.46 -5.41 14.14
C ARG A 401 22.41 -4.31 13.66
N LEU A 402 23.46 -4.11 14.43
CA LEU A 402 24.58 -3.21 14.11
C LEU A 402 25.89 -4.01 14.11
N PRO A 403 26.12 -4.88 13.11
CA PRO A 403 27.40 -5.55 12.95
C PRO A 403 28.53 -4.56 12.64
N GLY A 404 29.73 -4.91 13.11
CA GLY A 404 30.96 -4.16 12.89
C GLY A 404 32.15 -4.87 13.52
N SER A 405 33.35 -4.36 13.29
CA SER A 405 34.60 -4.84 13.87
C SER A 405 35.48 -3.67 14.28
N GLY A 406 36.21 -3.77 15.40
CA GLY A 406 37.16 -2.75 15.85
C GLY A 406 36.91 -2.27 17.28
N VAL A 407 37.36 -1.05 17.58
CA VAL A 407 37.03 -0.36 18.85
C VAL A 407 35.76 0.47 18.66
N SER A 408 34.86 0.41 19.64
CA SER A 408 33.63 1.21 19.68
C SER A 408 33.95 2.70 19.49
N GLN A 409 33.29 3.37 18.55
CA GLN A 409 33.41 4.81 18.33
C GLN A 409 32.16 5.54 18.85
N ASN A 410 32.33 6.81 19.26
CA ASN A 410 31.29 7.65 19.85
C ASN A 410 30.07 7.92 18.93
N TRP A 411 30.18 7.59 17.64
CA TRP A 411 29.17 7.87 16.62
C TRP A 411 28.55 6.60 16.02
N THR A 412 28.66 5.49 16.75
CA THR A 412 28.09 4.19 16.36
C THR A 412 27.21 3.67 17.49
N ALA A 413 25.90 3.60 17.28
CA ALA A 413 24.98 3.26 18.36
C ALA A 413 23.72 2.53 17.87
N ALA A 414 23.22 1.62 18.70
CA ALA A 414 22.00 0.86 18.45
C ALA A 414 21.03 1.03 19.62
N GLY A 415 19.79 1.40 19.32
CA GLY A 415 18.75 1.54 20.34
C GLY A 415 17.41 0.99 19.91
N GLY A 416 16.69 0.41 20.88
CA GLY A 416 15.39 -0.20 20.64
C GLY A 416 14.34 0.74 20.03
N VAL A 417 14.43 2.05 20.27
CA VAL A 417 13.58 3.09 19.69
C VAL A 417 14.42 4.02 18.82
N ALA A 418 15.48 4.60 19.38
CA ALA A 418 16.37 5.52 18.68
C ALA A 418 17.81 5.02 18.67
N GLY A 419 18.49 5.06 17.52
CA GLY A 419 19.94 4.82 17.49
C GLY A 419 20.68 5.90 18.28
N ALA A 420 20.40 7.17 17.97
CA ALA A 420 20.81 8.33 18.75
C ALA A 420 19.63 9.27 19.04
N ASN A 421 19.50 9.69 20.30
CA ASN A 421 18.60 10.74 20.75
C ASN A 421 19.44 11.98 21.10
N ARG A 422 19.23 13.09 20.38
CA ARG A 422 20.19 14.22 20.34
C ARG A 422 19.60 15.50 20.92
N GLY A 423 20.32 16.07 21.89
CA GLY A 423 20.11 17.41 22.45
C GLY A 423 18.79 17.56 23.21
N SER A 424 18.56 18.76 23.75
CA SER A 424 17.34 19.10 24.51
C SER A 424 16.04 18.98 23.69
N GLY A 425 16.13 18.99 22.36
CA GLY A 425 14.99 18.75 21.46
C GLY A 425 14.62 17.28 21.30
N GLY A 426 15.57 16.35 21.54
CA GLY A 426 15.37 14.91 21.40
C GLY A 426 14.55 14.34 22.56
N MET A 427 13.25 14.14 22.33
CA MET A 427 12.32 13.60 23.31
C MET A 427 11.78 12.25 22.87
N ILE A 428 11.90 11.24 23.72
CA ILE A 428 11.28 9.93 23.56
C ILE A 428 10.37 9.70 24.76
N ARG A 429 9.08 9.49 24.51
CA ARG A 429 8.14 9.22 25.59
C ARG A 429 7.12 8.16 25.26
N ARG A 430 6.66 7.38 26.25
CA ARG A 430 5.60 6.38 26.06
C ARG A 430 5.90 5.46 24.89
N CYS A 431 7.13 4.95 24.84
CA CYS A 431 7.58 4.06 23.78
C CYS A 431 7.99 2.72 24.35
N ALA A 432 7.72 1.64 23.63
CA ALA A 432 8.09 0.29 24.01
C ALA A 432 8.99 -0.37 22.95
N SER A 433 10.02 -1.08 23.37
CA SER A 433 10.85 -1.90 22.47
C SER A 433 10.94 -3.34 22.95
N ALA A 434 10.38 -4.25 22.16
CA ALA A 434 10.45 -5.70 22.37
C ALA A 434 11.45 -6.40 21.42
N GLY A 435 11.97 -5.69 20.42
CA GLY A 435 12.95 -6.22 19.49
C GLY A 435 14.32 -6.44 20.14
N ARG A 436 15.06 -7.47 19.70
CA ARG A 436 16.41 -7.71 20.21
C ARG A 436 17.39 -6.70 19.63
N VAL A 437 18.25 -6.11 20.47
CA VAL A 437 19.30 -5.17 20.05
C VAL A 437 20.66 -5.87 20.08
N GLU A 438 21.23 -6.12 18.90
CA GLU A 438 22.58 -6.62 18.70
C GLU A 438 23.47 -5.51 18.15
N SER A 439 24.58 -5.23 18.83
CA SER A 439 25.50 -4.16 18.43
C SER A 439 26.94 -4.56 18.73
N PHE A 440 27.84 -4.27 17.80
CA PHE A 440 29.29 -4.32 18.04
C PHE A 440 29.74 -3.20 19.00
N SER A 441 29.11 -2.03 18.90
CA SER A 441 29.39 -0.87 19.74
C SER A 441 28.86 -1.08 21.16
N THR A 442 29.57 -0.52 22.13
CA THR A 442 29.14 -0.47 23.54
C THR A 442 27.92 0.43 23.75
N TYR A 443 27.63 1.34 22.82
CA TYR A 443 26.44 2.21 22.83
C TYR A 443 25.20 1.45 22.39
N ARG A 444 24.79 0.51 23.25
CA ARG A 444 23.63 -0.37 23.09
C ARG A 444 22.64 -0.08 24.21
N GLY A 445 21.48 0.47 23.86
CA GLY A 445 20.41 0.73 24.82
C GLY A 445 19.07 0.12 24.42
N GLY A 446 18.24 -0.17 25.40
CA GLY A 446 16.91 -0.73 25.19
C GLY A 446 15.94 0.26 24.56
N ILE A 447 16.17 1.56 24.75
CA ILE A 447 15.41 2.66 24.16
C ILE A 447 16.30 3.47 23.23
N ALA A 448 17.40 4.02 23.74
CA ALA A 448 18.33 4.84 22.97
C ALA A 448 19.74 4.26 22.99
N GLY A 449 20.40 4.12 21.84
CA GLY A 449 21.80 3.70 21.82
C GLY A 449 22.72 4.76 22.44
N TYR A 450 22.49 6.01 22.06
CA TYR A 450 23.20 7.19 22.54
C TYR A 450 22.21 8.30 22.90
N ASN A 451 22.33 8.92 24.07
CA ASN A 451 21.40 9.94 24.61
C ASN A 451 22.14 11.18 25.10
N LYS A 452 22.95 11.79 24.24
CA LYS A 452 23.64 13.05 24.51
C LYS A 452 23.51 14.02 23.36
N ALA A 453 23.69 15.29 23.68
CA ALA A 453 23.82 16.30 22.67
C ALA A 453 25.05 16.11 21.77
N HIS A 454 25.04 16.80 20.64
CA HIS A 454 26.17 16.83 19.71
C HIS A 454 27.32 17.69 20.29
N ASP A 455 27.01 18.78 20.98
CA ASP A 455 27.96 19.60 21.74
C ASP A 455 27.97 19.15 23.22
N PRO A 456 29.15 18.96 23.86
CA PRO A 456 29.25 18.65 25.29
C PRO A 456 28.62 19.68 26.24
N GLN A 457 28.32 20.90 25.76
CA GLN A 457 27.68 21.97 26.54
C GLN A 457 26.14 21.92 26.52
N ASP A 458 25.56 21.14 25.61
CA ASP A 458 24.12 21.03 25.43
C ASP A 458 23.53 19.95 26.34
N ASP A 459 22.28 20.13 26.76
CA ASP A 459 21.57 19.17 27.61
C ASP A 459 21.34 17.82 26.92
N GLU A 460 21.32 16.75 27.72
CA GLU A 460 20.97 15.40 27.26
C GLU A 460 19.53 15.33 26.72
N GLY A 461 19.28 14.34 25.86
CA GLY A 461 17.92 14.05 25.39
C GLY A 461 17.04 13.52 26.52
N ILE A 462 15.73 13.70 26.39
CA ILE A 462 14.74 13.30 27.40
C ILE A 462 14.15 11.94 27.02
N ILE A 463 14.19 10.99 27.97
CA ILE A 463 13.54 9.68 27.85
C ILE A 463 12.63 9.50 29.07
N THR A 464 11.32 9.38 28.84
CA THR A 464 10.32 9.27 29.91
C THR A 464 9.22 8.26 29.61
N GLU A 465 8.71 7.55 30.63
CA GLU A 465 7.63 6.57 30.47
C GLU A 465 7.93 5.58 29.32
N CYS A 466 9.09 4.94 29.33
CA CYS A 466 9.48 4.03 28.25
C CYS A 466 9.74 2.63 28.79
N ALA A 467 9.60 1.61 27.95
CA ALA A 467 9.83 0.24 28.39
C ALA A 467 10.61 -0.57 27.36
N TRP A 468 11.52 -1.44 27.80
CA TRP A 468 12.30 -2.29 26.88
C TRP A 468 12.42 -3.72 27.37
N LEU A 469 12.59 -4.66 26.45
CA LEU A 469 12.86 -6.05 26.80
C LEU A 469 14.22 -6.18 27.50
N ASP A 470 14.25 -6.69 28.73
CA ASP A 470 15.44 -6.76 29.59
C ASP A 470 16.63 -7.49 28.95
N SER A 471 16.37 -8.56 28.21
CA SER A 471 17.39 -9.32 27.47
C SER A 471 17.97 -8.54 26.28
N SER A 472 17.29 -7.48 25.81
CA SER A 472 17.73 -6.71 24.65
C SER A 472 18.84 -5.71 24.94
N ALA A 473 18.97 -5.22 26.19
CA ALA A 473 20.02 -4.28 26.61
C ALA A 473 20.05 -4.12 28.14
N PRO A 474 21.24 -3.89 28.73
CA PRO A 474 21.37 -3.78 30.19
C PRO A 474 20.78 -2.47 30.77
N ARG A 475 20.56 -1.45 29.93
CA ARG A 475 20.10 -0.11 30.32
C ARG A 475 19.19 0.48 29.23
N ALA A 476 18.39 1.48 29.60
CA ALA A 476 17.52 2.20 28.66
C ALA A 476 18.35 2.98 27.62
N ALA A 477 19.34 3.75 28.09
CA ALA A 477 20.32 4.45 27.28
C ALA A 477 21.68 3.74 27.36
N GLY A 478 22.36 3.57 26.22
CA GLY A 478 23.66 2.89 26.17
C GLY A 478 24.81 3.69 26.81
N ASP A 479 24.66 5.01 26.93
CA ASP A 479 25.69 5.95 27.38
C ASP A 479 25.36 6.70 28.68
N ALA A 480 24.15 6.55 29.22
CA ALA A 480 23.69 7.23 30.43
C ALA A 480 23.22 6.23 31.51
N GLU A 481 23.41 6.59 32.78
CA GLU A 481 23.01 5.74 33.92
C GLU A 481 21.54 5.94 34.32
N THR A 482 20.95 7.11 34.07
CA THR A 482 19.63 7.49 34.59
C THR A 482 18.73 8.04 33.51
N THR A 483 17.60 7.37 33.27
CA THR A 483 16.47 7.85 32.46
C THR A 483 15.22 7.87 33.34
N ALA A 484 14.53 9.00 33.43
CA ALA A 484 13.40 9.17 34.35
C ALA A 484 12.19 8.35 33.89
N GLY A 485 11.86 7.24 34.59
CA GLY A 485 10.66 6.47 34.29
C GLY A 485 10.75 5.57 33.06
N ALA A 486 11.97 5.16 32.65
CA ALA A 486 12.11 4.03 31.74
C ALA A 486 12.37 2.74 32.54
N CYS A 487 11.66 1.65 32.25
CA CYS A 487 11.81 0.38 32.96
C CYS A 487 12.02 -0.83 32.02
N PRO A 488 12.80 -1.84 32.44
CA PRO A 488 12.88 -3.09 31.71
C PRO A 488 11.62 -3.94 31.96
N PHE A 489 11.25 -4.77 30.98
CA PHE A 489 10.24 -5.82 31.12
C PHE A 489 10.75 -7.16 30.62
N THR A 490 10.18 -8.24 31.14
CA THR A 490 10.42 -9.62 30.69
C THR A 490 9.53 -10.00 29.50
N SER A 491 9.89 -11.05 28.76
CA SER A 491 9.04 -11.57 27.67
C SER A 491 7.62 -11.95 28.12
N GLU A 492 7.44 -12.36 29.38
CA GLU A 492 6.13 -12.65 29.97
C GLU A 492 5.30 -11.37 30.19
N GLN A 493 5.93 -10.30 30.69
CA GLN A 493 5.28 -9.01 30.91
C GLN A 493 4.90 -8.29 29.61
N GLN A 494 5.61 -8.54 28.50
CA GLN A 494 5.35 -7.90 27.20
C GLN A 494 3.88 -7.97 26.77
N GLN A 495 3.17 -9.07 27.08
CA GLN A 495 1.77 -9.27 26.68
C GLN A 495 0.78 -8.33 27.38
N LYS A 496 1.18 -7.73 28.50
CA LYS A 496 0.40 -6.75 29.26
C LYS A 496 0.56 -5.32 28.75
N ILE A 497 1.59 -5.06 27.96
CA ILE A 497 1.96 -3.71 27.54
C ILE A 497 1.17 -3.32 26.28
N VAL A 498 0.54 -2.15 26.33
CA VAL A 498 -0.23 -1.58 25.22
C VAL A 498 0.18 -0.11 25.05
N THR A 499 0.87 0.23 23.98
CA THR A 499 1.45 1.55 23.76
C THR A 499 0.90 2.23 22.50
N ALA A 500 0.60 1.45 21.47
CA ALA A 500 0.08 1.96 20.21
C ALA A 500 -1.22 1.24 19.82
N CYS A 501 -2.04 1.92 19.02
CA CYS A 501 -3.33 1.42 18.51
C CYS A 501 -3.44 1.76 17.03
N LEU A 502 -3.54 0.76 16.15
CA LEU A 502 -3.66 0.96 14.70
C LEU A 502 -4.96 0.37 14.17
N LEU A 503 -5.42 0.91 13.03
CA LEU A 503 -6.59 0.41 12.32
C LEU A 503 -6.16 -0.52 11.19
N VAL A 504 -6.75 -1.73 11.13
CA VAL A 504 -6.42 -2.75 10.13
C VAL A 504 -7.70 -3.32 9.49
N PRO A 505 -7.80 -3.38 8.15
CA PRO A 505 -6.86 -2.80 7.19
C PRO A 505 -6.91 -1.26 7.23
N PHE A 506 -5.97 -0.56 6.59
CA PHE A 506 -6.00 0.91 6.46
C PHE A 506 -6.84 1.37 5.25
N SER A 507 -7.35 0.43 4.46
CA SER A 507 -8.28 0.69 3.36
C SER A 507 -9.04 -0.58 2.98
N ALA A 508 -10.21 -0.41 2.36
CA ALA A 508 -10.98 -1.53 1.81
C ALA A 508 -11.70 -1.12 0.52
N THR A 509 -11.83 -2.08 -0.40
CA THR A 509 -12.79 -2.00 -1.50
C THR A 509 -14.02 -2.82 -1.14
N VAL A 510 -15.21 -2.22 -1.22
CA VAL A 510 -16.47 -2.81 -0.82
C VAL A 510 -17.45 -2.73 -2.00
N ALA A 511 -18.17 -3.79 -2.29
CA ALA A 511 -19.26 -3.73 -3.27
C ALA A 511 -20.41 -2.85 -2.74
N GLN A 512 -21.20 -2.26 -3.63
CA GLN A 512 -22.43 -1.59 -3.24
C GLN A 512 -23.35 -2.56 -2.47
N ASN A 513 -23.85 -2.15 -1.30
CA ASN A 513 -24.57 -2.97 -0.32
C ASN A 513 -23.76 -4.11 0.32
N GLY A 514 -22.45 -4.18 0.03
CA GLY A 514 -21.50 -5.04 0.72
C GLY A 514 -21.03 -4.43 2.04
N ALA A 515 -20.24 -5.19 2.78
CA ALA A 515 -19.63 -4.76 4.04
C ALA A 515 -18.16 -5.18 4.14
N ALA A 516 -17.41 -4.47 4.96
CA ALA A 516 -16.04 -4.81 5.34
C ALA A 516 -15.80 -4.42 6.80
N ASP A 517 -15.06 -5.25 7.53
CA ASP A 517 -14.71 -4.98 8.91
C ASP A 517 -13.29 -4.44 9.03
N PHE A 518 -13.14 -3.41 9.85
CA PHE A 518 -11.87 -2.87 10.29
C PHE A 518 -11.70 -3.19 11.77
N THR A 519 -10.49 -3.54 12.19
CA THR A 519 -10.18 -3.90 13.58
C THR A 519 -9.13 -2.94 14.13
N LEU A 520 -9.33 -2.51 15.37
CA LEU A 520 -8.31 -1.83 16.15
C LEU A 520 -7.35 -2.86 16.76
N GLU A 521 -6.11 -2.84 16.30
CA GLU A 521 -5.02 -3.67 16.82
C GLU A 521 -4.22 -2.90 17.87
N LEU A 522 -3.96 -3.54 19.01
CA LEU A 522 -3.16 -2.99 20.11
C LEU A 522 -1.74 -3.58 20.06
N PHE A 523 -0.73 -2.77 20.37
CA PHE A 523 0.68 -3.17 20.30
C PHE A 523 1.46 -2.81 21.57
N PRO A 524 2.39 -3.64 22.05
CA PRO A 524 2.66 -5.03 21.62
C PRO A 524 1.58 -6.05 22.04
N GLY A 525 0.67 -5.67 22.95
CA GLY A 525 -0.17 -6.60 23.70
C GLY A 525 -1.32 -7.27 22.93
N THR A 526 -1.42 -8.59 23.13
CA THR A 526 -2.52 -9.47 22.66
C THR A 526 -3.29 -10.13 23.82
N GLY A 527 -2.95 -9.82 25.08
CA GLY A 527 -3.54 -10.43 26.29
C GLY A 527 -4.48 -9.53 27.11
N ALA A 528 -4.42 -8.21 26.94
CA ALA A 528 -5.28 -7.27 27.67
C ALA A 528 -6.66 -7.08 26.97
N PRO A 529 -7.78 -6.99 27.71
CA PRO A 529 -9.08 -6.73 27.10
C PRO A 529 -9.11 -5.36 26.42
N PHE A 530 -9.52 -5.29 25.15
CA PHE A 530 -9.64 -4.03 24.40
C PHE A 530 -10.35 -2.90 25.18
N GLY A 531 -11.44 -3.24 25.89
CA GLY A 531 -12.22 -2.27 26.67
C GLY A 531 -11.51 -1.65 27.88
N SER A 532 -10.39 -2.20 28.36
CA SER A 532 -9.63 -1.58 29.46
C SER A 532 -8.81 -0.37 28.98
N HIS A 533 -8.38 -0.38 27.72
CA HIS A 533 -7.52 0.64 27.10
C HIS A 533 -8.27 1.65 26.22
N VAL A 534 -9.57 1.46 25.99
CA VAL A 534 -10.38 2.38 25.16
C VAL A 534 -11.57 2.90 25.97
N ARG A 535 -11.61 4.23 26.17
CA ARG A 535 -12.67 4.91 26.91
C ARG A 535 -13.83 5.31 26.01
N GLU A 536 -13.51 5.79 24.82
CA GLU A 536 -14.48 6.21 23.81
C GLU A 536 -14.00 5.79 22.43
N LEU A 537 -14.94 5.36 21.59
CA LEU A 537 -14.70 4.97 20.21
C LEU A 537 -15.85 5.48 19.33
N SER A 538 -15.53 6.25 18.30
CA SER A 538 -16.48 6.68 17.29
C SER A 538 -15.87 6.60 15.89
N ALA A 539 -16.72 6.39 14.90
CA ALA A 539 -16.34 6.34 13.49
C ALA A 539 -17.28 7.21 12.66
N ALA A 540 -16.73 7.92 11.68
CA ALA A 540 -17.46 8.72 10.72
C ALA A 540 -16.90 8.48 9.31
N VAL A 541 -17.73 8.61 8.29
CA VAL A 541 -17.33 8.46 6.88
C VAL A 541 -17.65 9.74 6.13
N THR A 542 -16.71 10.20 5.31
CA THR A 542 -16.88 11.38 4.46
C THR A 542 -16.46 11.08 3.01
N PRO A 543 -17.36 11.25 2.02
CA PRO A 543 -18.76 11.64 2.19
C PRO A 543 -19.63 10.44 2.62
N ASP A 544 -20.64 10.71 3.44
CA ASP A 544 -21.48 9.69 4.09
C ASP A 544 -22.53 9.04 3.15
N ASN A 545 -22.68 9.58 1.94
CA ASN A 545 -23.52 9.01 0.88
C ASN A 545 -22.82 7.84 0.16
N ILE A 546 -21.49 7.71 0.29
CA ILE A 546 -20.71 6.63 -0.34
C ILE A 546 -20.65 5.40 0.57
N ALA A 547 -20.36 5.58 1.86
CA ALA A 547 -20.37 4.48 2.83
C ALA A 547 -20.85 4.92 4.21
N ALA A 548 -21.10 3.96 5.11
CA ALA A 548 -21.36 4.21 6.53
C ALA A 548 -20.47 3.31 7.39
N ALA A 549 -20.23 3.72 8.63
CA ALA A 549 -19.46 2.96 9.62
C ALA A 549 -20.24 2.82 10.94
N ALA A 550 -20.08 1.68 11.60
CA ALA A 550 -20.64 1.41 12.93
C ALA A 550 -19.59 0.70 13.80
N THR A 551 -19.54 1.02 15.09
CA THR A 551 -18.52 0.48 16.01
C THR A 551 -19.13 -0.57 16.94
N LYS A 552 -18.40 -1.67 17.17
CA LYS A 552 -18.75 -2.74 18.13
C LYS A 552 -17.49 -3.35 18.72
N GLY A 553 -17.17 -2.99 19.96
CA GLY A 553 -15.90 -3.41 20.58
C GLY A 553 -14.72 -2.85 19.82
N ALA A 554 -13.76 -3.70 19.45
CA ALA A 554 -12.58 -3.31 18.64
C ALA A 554 -12.88 -3.21 17.13
N VAL A 555 -14.08 -3.57 16.69
CA VAL A 555 -14.44 -3.64 15.27
C VAL A 555 -15.19 -2.39 14.84
N VAL A 556 -14.82 -1.86 13.68
CA VAL A 556 -15.54 -0.82 12.93
C VAL A 556 -16.04 -1.45 11.65
N ALA A 557 -17.33 -1.79 11.61
CA ALA A 557 -17.99 -2.36 10.45
C ALA A 557 -18.37 -1.24 9.47
N VAL A 558 -17.98 -1.40 8.21
CA VAL A 558 -18.27 -0.46 7.11
C VAL A 558 -19.24 -1.11 6.14
N SER A 559 -20.22 -0.34 5.65
CA SER A 559 -21.16 -0.75 4.60
C SER A 559 -21.13 0.20 3.42
N GLY A 560 -21.02 -0.33 2.20
CA GLY A 560 -21.04 0.45 0.96
C GLY A 560 -22.47 0.86 0.55
N LYS A 561 -22.67 2.14 0.19
CA LYS A 561 -23.96 2.71 -0.23
C LYS A 561 -24.02 3.05 -1.72
N SER A 562 -23.02 3.80 -2.20
CA SER A 562 -22.97 4.29 -3.59
C SER A 562 -21.54 4.19 -4.11
N PRO A 563 -21.32 3.86 -5.39
CA PRO A 563 -19.97 3.81 -5.96
C PRO A 563 -19.21 5.13 -5.77
N GLY A 564 -17.93 5.04 -5.43
CA GLY A 564 -17.07 6.20 -5.19
C GLY A 564 -16.06 6.00 -4.07
N SER A 565 -15.32 7.06 -3.76
CA SER A 565 -14.27 7.09 -2.73
C SER A 565 -14.71 7.85 -1.49
N ALA A 566 -14.52 7.29 -0.30
CA ALA A 566 -14.75 7.97 0.97
C ALA A 566 -13.59 7.73 1.95
N GLU A 567 -13.40 8.66 2.89
CA GLU A 567 -12.48 8.51 4.01
C GLU A 567 -13.28 8.18 5.27
N MET A 568 -12.91 7.10 5.95
CA MET A 568 -13.38 6.81 7.30
C MET A 568 -12.41 7.43 8.30
N SER A 569 -12.93 8.18 9.27
CA SER A 569 -12.18 8.66 10.43
C SER A 569 -12.67 7.94 11.68
N VAL A 570 -11.75 7.34 12.43
CA VAL A 570 -12.01 6.64 13.68
C VAL A 570 -11.32 7.38 14.81
N ARG A 571 -12.10 7.94 15.75
CA ARG A 571 -11.58 8.62 16.94
C ARG A 571 -11.59 7.67 18.12
N VAL A 572 -10.44 7.56 18.79
CA VAL A 572 -10.23 6.69 19.93
C VAL A 572 -9.70 7.52 21.10
N LYS A 573 -10.39 7.51 22.25
CA LYS A 573 -9.79 7.94 23.53
C LYS A 573 -9.06 6.76 24.13
N PHE A 574 -7.77 6.69 23.85
CA PHE A 574 -6.89 5.57 24.12
C PHE A 574 -6.07 5.77 25.40
N CYS A 575 -6.12 4.82 26.32
CA CYS A 575 -5.32 4.79 27.54
C CYS A 575 -4.16 3.80 27.34
N PRO A 576 -2.97 4.24 26.88
CA PRO A 576 -1.80 3.36 26.82
C PRO A 576 -1.43 2.87 28.23
N SER A 577 -0.67 1.78 28.33
CA SER A 577 -0.09 1.31 29.57
C SER A 577 0.75 2.41 30.22
N ASP A 578 0.61 2.57 31.53
CA ASP A 578 1.55 3.36 32.32
C ASP A 578 2.89 2.62 32.37
N LEU A 579 3.87 3.12 31.63
CA LEU A 579 5.20 2.53 31.55
C LEU A 579 6.10 2.93 32.72
N SER A 580 5.61 3.74 33.65
CA SER A 580 6.27 4.02 34.93
C SER A 580 5.86 3.05 36.04
N ASP A 581 4.76 2.31 35.84
CA ASP A 581 4.24 1.28 36.75
C ASP A 581 4.74 -0.12 36.32
N PRO A 582 5.37 -0.91 37.21
CA PRO A 582 5.80 -2.27 36.92
C PRO A 582 4.67 -3.26 36.57
N GLU A 583 3.41 -2.93 36.88
CA GLU A 583 2.24 -3.74 36.49
C GLU A 583 1.72 -3.45 35.08
N PHE A 584 2.14 -2.33 34.46
CA PHE A 584 1.78 -1.91 33.11
C PHE A 584 0.26 -1.79 32.85
N GLY A 585 -0.51 -1.40 33.88
CA GLY A 585 -1.93 -1.14 33.78
C GLY A 585 -2.26 0.06 32.86
N PRO A 586 -3.52 0.22 32.40
CA PRO A 586 -3.90 1.37 31.58
C PRO A 586 -3.70 2.69 32.33
N SER A 587 -3.10 3.68 31.67
CA SER A 587 -2.94 5.04 32.19
C SER A 587 -4.28 5.70 32.46
N GLU A 588 -4.33 6.53 33.50
CA GLU A 588 -5.50 7.35 33.82
C GLU A 588 -5.71 8.50 32.83
N THR A 589 -4.69 8.86 32.06
CA THR A 589 -4.76 9.97 31.09
C THR A 589 -5.01 9.43 29.68
N PRO A 590 -6.23 9.57 29.11
CA PRO A 590 -6.50 9.14 27.74
C PRO A 590 -5.88 10.09 26.71
N HIS A 591 -5.40 9.52 25.61
CA HIS A 591 -4.93 10.23 24.43
C HIS A 591 -5.98 10.17 23.33
N ASP A 592 -6.21 11.30 22.66
CA ASP A 592 -7.06 11.38 21.48
C ASP A 592 -6.27 10.95 20.25
N ILE A 593 -6.51 9.74 19.76
CA ILE A 593 -5.97 9.23 18.51
C ILE A 593 -7.05 9.35 17.43
N VAL A 594 -6.68 9.87 16.27
CA VAL A 594 -7.51 9.84 15.07
C VAL A 594 -6.82 8.94 14.05
N LEU A 595 -7.49 7.85 13.72
CA LEU A 595 -7.09 6.92 12.67
C LEU A 595 -7.93 7.21 11.43
N SER A 596 -7.35 6.99 10.26
CA SER A 596 -8.09 7.10 9.00
C SER A 596 -8.01 5.81 8.20
N ALA A 597 -9.00 5.58 7.35
CA ALA A 597 -8.96 4.53 6.35
C ALA A 597 -9.64 4.96 5.05
N GLY A 598 -9.09 4.52 3.91
CA GLY A 598 -9.70 4.74 2.60
C GLY A 598 -10.77 3.69 2.29
N ILE A 599 -11.98 4.12 1.93
CA ILE A 599 -13.09 3.27 1.52
C ILE A 599 -13.37 3.51 0.05
N ASN A 600 -13.23 2.46 -0.75
CA ASN A 600 -13.61 2.48 -2.16
C ASN A 600 -14.86 1.62 -2.34
N VAL A 601 -15.97 2.22 -2.77
CA VAL A 601 -17.19 1.47 -3.09
C VAL A 601 -17.27 1.27 -4.60
N VAL A 602 -17.42 0.02 -5.03
CA VAL A 602 -17.58 -0.35 -6.44
C VAL A 602 -19.02 -0.73 -6.74
N GLU A 603 -19.41 -0.62 -8.01
CA GLU A 603 -20.70 -1.10 -8.48
C GLU A 603 -20.86 -2.60 -8.22
N ARG A 604 -22.07 -3.03 -7.85
CA ARG A 604 -22.35 -4.44 -7.58
C ARG A 604 -22.56 -5.20 -8.89
N ILE A 605 -21.76 -6.23 -9.12
CA ILE A 605 -21.91 -7.18 -10.23
C ILE A 605 -22.37 -8.53 -9.65
N PRO A 606 -23.67 -8.88 -9.73
CA PRO A 606 -24.21 -10.09 -9.12
C PRO A 606 -23.60 -11.36 -9.72
N ALA A 607 -23.43 -12.40 -8.90
CA ALA A 607 -23.12 -13.72 -9.42
C ALA A 607 -24.32 -14.25 -10.21
N ALA A 608 -24.04 -14.89 -11.33
CA ALA A 608 -24.95 -15.67 -12.17
C ALA A 608 -24.64 -17.18 -12.12
N GLY A 609 -23.57 -17.59 -11.43
CA GLY A 609 -23.19 -18.98 -11.25
C GLY A 609 -21.92 -19.16 -10.40
N ILE A 610 -21.73 -20.35 -9.83
CA ILE A 610 -20.50 -20.75 -9.15
C ILE A 610 -20.20 -22.22 -9.46
N THR A 611 -18.92 -22.55 -9.63
CA THR A 611 -18.42 -23.92 -9.83
C THR A 611 -17.24 -24.21 -8.91
N LEU A 612 -16.99 -25.48 -8.61
CA LEU A 612 -15.80 -25.96 -7.91
C LEU A 612 -14.94 -26.79 -8.85
N ASP A 613 -13.62 -26.73 -8.67
CA ASP A 613 -12.65 -27.55 -9.40
C ASP A 613 -12.83 -29.06 -9.14
N LYS A 614 -13.42 -29.42 -7.99
CA LYS A 614 -13.66 -30.81 -7.56
C LYS A 614 -15.07 -30.96 -6.99
N SER A 615 -15.71 -32.08 -7.31
CA SER A 615 -17.00 -32.51 -6.74
C SER A 615 -16.86 -33.55 -5.62
N ALA A 616 -15.69 -34.20 -5.51
CA ALA A 616 -15.37 -35.09 -4.40
C ALA A 616 -13.85 -35.20 -4.16
N ALA A 617 -13.46 -35.52 -2.93
CA ALA A 617 -12.08 -35.81 -2.55
C ALA A 617 -11.99 -36.78 -1.36
N SER A 618 -10.85 -37.45 -1.22
CA SER A 618 -10.52 -38.26 -0.04
C SER A 618 -9.24 -37.75 0.62
N LEU A 619 -9.28 -37.56 1.93
CA LEU A 619 -8.17 -37.06 2.74
C LEU A 619 -7.91 -37.98 3.92
N ARG A 620 -6.65 -38.13 4.32
CA ARG A 620 -6.33 -38.73 5.62
C ARG A 620 -6.49 -37.69 6.72
N LYS A 621 -6.72 -38.17 7.95
CA LYS A 621 -6.75 -37.29 9.13
C LYS A 621 -5.48 -36.41 9.19
N GLY A 622 -5.68 -35.10 9.34
CA GLY A 622 -4.61 -34.10 9.35
C GLY A 622 -4.20 -33.54 7.98
N GLU A 623 -4.63 -34.16 6.88
CA GLU A 623 -4.37 -33.62 5.54
C GLU A 623 -5.26 -32.42 5.21
N THR A 624 -4.80 -31.60 4.28
CA THR A 624 -5.53 -30.43 3.78
C THR A 624 -5.69 -30.47 2.27
N LEU A 625 -6.81 -29.95 1.78
CA LEU A 625 -7.12 -29.78 0.37
C LEU A 625 -7.56 -28.35 0.12
N THR A 626 -7.05 -27.72 -0.94
CA THR A 626 -7.62 -26.46 -1.42
C THR A 626 -8.61 -26.75 -2.54
N LEU A 627 -9.83 -26.23 -2.39
CA LEU A 627 -10.86 -26.18 -3.43
C LEU A 627 -10.86 -24.79 -4.05
N ALA A 628 -10.88 -24.74 -5.39
CA ALA A 628 -10.97 -23.50 -6.14
C ALA A 628 -12.41 -23.29 -6.60
N ALA A 629 -12.98 -22.14 -6.25
CA ALA A 629 -14.30 -21.72 -6.73
C ALA A 629 -14.16 -20.73 -7.89
N ALA A 630 -14.94 -20.92 -8.95
CA ALA A 630 -15.05 -19.99 -10.06
C ALA A 630 -16.47 -19.44 -10.16
N VAL A 631 -16.62 -18.13 -10.02
CA VAL A 631 -17.89 -17.39 -10.11
C VAL A 631 -18.08 -16.89 -11.55
N THR A 632 -19.33 -16.86 -12.03
CA THR A 632 -19.69 -16.31 -13.34
C THR A 632 -20.65 -15.13 -13.12
N PRO A 633 -20.47 -13.96 -13.77
CA PRO A 633 -19.27 -13.61 -14.54
C PRO A 633 -18.03 -13.53 -13.62
N ALA A 634 -16.83 -13.60 -14.22
CA ALA A 634 -15.58 -13.72 -13.46
C ALA A 634 -15.24 -12.48 -12.63
N ASP A 635 -15.83 -11.34 -12.98
CA ASP A 635 -15.75 -10.04 -12.31
C ASP A 635 -16.91 -9.81 -11.32
N SER A 636 -17.68 -10.85 -11.00
CA SER A 636 -18.75 -10.75 -9.99
C SER A 636 -18.18 -10.26 -8.66
N THR A 637 -18.91 -9.34 -8.03
CA THR A 637 -18.57 -8.77 -6.72
C THR A 637 -19.19 -9.54 -5.55
N ASP A 638 -19.98 -10.60 -5.80
CA ASP A 638 -20.58 -11.39 -4.73
C ASP A 638 -19.51 -12.32 -4.10
N ALA A 639 -19.30 -12.18 -2.79
CA ALA A 639 -18.30 -12.97 -2.06
C ALA A 639 -18.61 -14.48 -2.07
N VAL A 640 -17.57 -15.31 -2.15
CA VAL A 640 -17.69 -16.76 -2.01
C VAL A 640 -17.70 -17.14 -0.53
N ILE A 641 -18.85 -17.62 -0.06
CA ILE A 641 -19.05 -18.07 1.31
C ILE A 641 -18.91 -19.59 1.37
N TRP A 642 -17.99 -20.08 2.21
CA TRP A 642 -17.73 -21.49 2.41
C TRP A 642 -18.43 -22.02 3.67
N ALA A 643 -18.96 -23.23 3.59
CA ALA A 643 -19.54 -23.94 4.73
C ALA A 643 -19.18 -25.43 4.67
N SER A 644 -19.07 -26.07 5.84
CA SER A 644 -18.98 -27.52 5.96
C SER A 644 -20.24 -28.05 6.62
N GLY A 645 -20.84 -29.09 6.04
CA GLY A 645 -21.96 -29.82 6.64
C GLY A 645 -21.57 -30.67 7.86
N SER A 646 -20.28 -30.97 8.02
CA SER A 646 -19.72 -31.73 9.15
C SER A 646 -18.32 -31.22 9.51
N PRO A 647 -18.20 -30.05 10.17
CA PRO A 647 -16.92 -29.44 10.54
C PRO A 647 -16.02 -30.34 11.40
N GLU A 648 -16.62 -31.25 12.18
CA GLU A 648 -15.92 -32.27 12.98
C GLU A 648 -15.20 -33.34 12.15
N ALA A 649 -15.68 -33.62 10.94
CA ALA A 649 -15.00 -34.50 10.00
C ALA A 649 -14.01 -33.69 9.14
N ALA A 650 -14.47 -32.61 8.52
CA ALA A 650 -13.62 -31.67 7.80
C ALA A 650 -14.15 -30.24 7.88
N SER A 651 -13.29 -29.29 8.26
CA SER A 651 -13.62 -27.86 8.27
C SER A 651 -13.12 -27.18 7.00
N VAL A 652 -13.75 -26.06 6.60
CA VAL A 652 -13.28 -25.24 5.48
C VAL A 652 -13.11 -23.78 5.91
N ALA A 653 -12.04 -23.14 5.47
CA ALA A 653 -11.81 -21.71 5.57
C ALA A 653 -11.18 -21.21 4.26
N ASP A 654 -11.81 -20.25 3.59
CA ASP A 654 -11.35 -19.66 2.31
C ASP A 654 -10.94 -20.71 1.26
N GLY A 655 -11.77 -21.74 1.10
CA GLY A 655 -11.53 -22.86 0.17
C GLY A 655 -10.51 -23.90 0.65
N LYS A 656 -9.77 -23.65 1.74
CA LYS A 656 -8.89 -24.64 2.36
C LYS A 656 -9.68 -25.54 3.30
N VAL A 657 -9.79 -26.81 2.93
CA VAL A 657 -10.40 -27.89 3.71
C VAL A 657 -9.32 -28.57 4.57
N THR A 658 -9.62 -28.78 5.85
CA THR A 658 -8.76 -29.50 6.80
C THR A 658 -9.51 -30.71 7.35
N ALA A 659 -8.91 -31.90 7.26
CA ALA A 659 -9.49 -33.16 7.73
C ALA A 659 -9.17 -33.41 9.22
N HIS A 660 -10.19 -33.69 10.03
CA HIS A 660 -10.09 -33.81 11.49
C HIS A 660 -10.37 -35.23 11.99
N ALA A 661 -11.43 -35.87 11.51
CA ALA A 661 -11.86 -37.20 11.96
C ALA A 661 -12.46 -38.02 10.80
N PRO A 662 -12.31 -39.36 10.82
CA PRO A 662 -12.93 -40.23 9.82
C PRO A 662 -14.44 -39.98 9.70
N GLY A 663 -14.91 -39.81 8.47
CA GLY A 663 -16.29 -39.40 8.19
C GLY A 663 -16.42 -38.70 6.84
N THR A 664 -17.62 -38.23 6.51
CA THR A 664 -17.89 -37.50 5.27
C THR A 664 -18.43 -36.11 5.58
N ALA A 665 -17.88 -35.08 4.94
CA ALA A 665 -18.36 -33.71 5.00
C ALA A 665 -18.69 -33.20 3.59
N VAL A 666 -19.85 -32.57 3.42
CA VAL A 666 -20.16 -31.81 2.20
C VAL A 666 -19.66 -30.39 2.41
N ILE A 667 -18.70 -29.98 1.59
CA ILE A 667 -18.16 -28.62 1.56
C ILE A 667 -18.93 -27.84 0.51
N THR A 668 -19.64 -26.79 0.93
CA THR A 668 -20.46 -25.94 0.07
C THR A 668 -19.79 -24.58 -0.11
N ALA A 669 -19.64 -24.14 -1.35
CA ALA A 669 -19.31 -22.76 -1.73
C ALA A 669 -20.56 -22.06 -2.25
N ARG A 670 -20.83 -20.83 -1.81
CA ARG A 670 -21.98 -20.02 -2.26
C ARG A 670 -21.52 -18.66 -2.76
N ALA A 671 -22.10 -18.18 -3.85
CA ALA A 671 -21.94 -16.80 -4.33
C ALA A 671 -23.31 -16.28 -4.77
N GLY A 672 -23.78 -15.20 -4.14
CA GLY A 672 -25.16 -14.72 -4.31
C GLY A 672 -26.17 -15.81 -3.93
N GLU A 673 -27.07 -16.14 -4.87
CA GLU A 673 -28.04 -17.24 -4.72
C GLU A 673 -27.53 -18.61 -5.20
N PHE A 674 -26.33 -18.65 -5.81
CA PHE A 674 -25.78 -19.86 -6.42
C PHE A 674 -24.93 -20.65 -5.41
N SER A 675 -24.86 -21.97 -5.60
CA SER A 675 -24.04 -22.85 -4.75
C SER A 675 -23.40 -23.99 -5.54
N ALA A 676 -22.23 -24.41 -5.10
CA ALA A 676 -21.51 -25.58 -5.59
C ALA A 676 -20.99 -26.40 -4.40
N GLU A 677 -20.93 -27.71 -4.56
CA GLU A 677 -20.63 -28.65 -3.47
C GLU A 677 -19.53 -29.64 -3.83
N CYS A 678 -18.71 -29.97 -2.84
CA CYS A 678 -17.69 -31.00 -2.92
C CYS A 678 -17.81 -31.96 -1.73
N MET A 679 -17.91 -33.26 -1.99
CA MET A 679 -17.98 -34.28 -0.96
C MET A 679 -16.57 -34.72 -0.54
N VAL A 680 -16.20 -34.46 0.71
CA VAL A 680 -14.90 -34.83 1.28
C VAL A 680 -15.06 -36.04 2.20
N THR A 681 -14.33 -37.11 1.92
CA THR A 681 -14.28 -38.32 2.76
C THR A 681 -12.95 -38.37 3.50
N VAL A 682 -13.00 -38.39 4.83
CA VAL A 682 -11.82 -38.54 5.69
C VAL A 682 -11.64 -39.99 6.06
N ILE A 683 -10.43 -40.53 5.83
CA ILE A 683 -10.06 -41.92 6.14
C ILE A 683 -9.03 -41.96 7.28
N ASP A 684 -9.10 -43.03 8.07
CA ASP A 684 -8.15 -43.29 9.16
C ASP A 684 -6.84 -43.91 8.64
N THR A 685 -5.72 -43.59 9.28
CA THR A 685 -4.40 -44.10 8.92
C THR A 685 -4.06 -45.45 9.54
N ASP A 686 -4.87 -45.95 10.47
CA ASP A 686 -4.61 -47.22 11.15
C ASP A 686 -5.33 -48.41 10.48
N THR A 687 -4.80 -48.83 9.33
CA THR A 687 -4.84 -50.25 8.94
C THR A 687 -3.42 -50.80 8.84
N HIS A 688 -2.79 -50.97 10.01
CA HIS A 688 -1.69 -51.91 10.16
C HIS A 688 -2.23 -53.34 9.96
N TYR A 689 -2.19 -53.85 8.73
CA TYR A 689 -2.23 -55.30 8.51
C TYR A 689 -0.81 -55.83 8.73
N GLY A 690 -0.53 -56.25 9.96
CA GLY A 690 0.63 -57.07 10.26
C GLY A 690 0.49 -58.43 9.58
N GLY A 691 1.43 -58.75 8.69
CA GLY A 691 1.46 -60.04 8.00
C GLY A 691 2.71 -60.19 7.14
N SER A 692 3.77 -60.71 7.74
CA SER A 692 5.01 -61.10 7.06
C SER A 692 4.78 -62.22 6.05
N GLY A 693 5.36 -62.07 4.84
CA GLY A 693 5.79 -63.18 4.01
C GLY A 693 5.18 -63.23 2.61
N GLY A 694 6.02 -63.07 1.58
CA GLY A 694 5.75 -63.65 0.26
C GLY A 694 5.93 -62.69 -0.92
N CYS A 695 6.97 -62.96 -1.70
CA CYS A 695 7.33 -62.35 -2.98
C CYS A 695 6.22 -62.47 -4.06
N GLY A 696 6.08 -61.46 -4.93
CA GLY A 696 5.47 -61.66 -6.27
C GLY A 696 4.58 -60.54 -6.83
N ALA A 697 5.15 -59.78 -7.78
CA ALA A 697 4.53 -59.21 -8.99
C ALA A 697 3.24 -58.35 -8.95
N ALA A 698 3.45 -57.06 -9.29
CA ALA A 698 2.73 -56.23 -10.28
C ALA A 698 1.32 -55.64 -9.97
N PRO A 699 0.97 -54.49 -10.59
CA PRO A 699 -0.02 -53.54 -10.07
C PRO A 699 -1.30 -53.42 -10.94
N TRP A 700 -2.27 -52.61 -10.47
CA TRP A 700 -3.54 -52.17 -11.12
C TRP A 700 -4.70 -53.18 -11.16
N SER A 701 -5.70 -52.98 -10.28
CA SER A 701 -7.14 -53.06 -10.61
C SER A 701 -8.01 -52.84 -9.35
N LEU A 702 -8.68 -51.68 -9.27
CA LEU A 702 -10.10 -51.55 -8.89
C LEU A 702 -10.52 -50.06 -8.94
N LEU A 703 -10.64 -49.52 -10.15
CA LEU A 703 -11.72 -48.58 -10.45
C LEU A 703 -12.93 -49.46 -10.79
N ILE A 704 -14.03 -49.30 -10.07
CA ILE A 704 -15.45 -49.52 -10.44
C ILE A 704 -16.22 -49.70 -9.11
N CYS A 705 -17.31 -48.93 -8.98
CA CYS A 705 -18.32 -48.91 -7.90
C CYS A 705 -18.26 -47.75 -6.91
N LEU A 706 -18.50 -46.52 -7.38
CA LEU A 706 -19.19 -45.46 -6.61
C LEU A 706 -19.89 -44.41 -7.51
N GLY A 707 -20.33 -44.83 -8.70
CA GLY A 707 -21.08 -44.00 -9.66
C GLY A 707 -22.60 -44.13 -9.59
N ALA A 708 -23.17 -44.76 -8.55
CA ALA A 708 -24.57 -45.18 -8.53
C ALA A 708 -25.43 -44.64 -7.36
N PHE A 709 -24.95 -43.66 -6.58
CA PHE A 709 -25.75 -43.13 -5.45
C PHE A 709 -26.21 -41.66 -5.58
N CYS A 710 -25.74 -40.90 -6.57
CA CYS A 710 -26.11 -39.48 -6.72
C CYS A 710 -27.21 -39.18 -7.77
N LEU A 711 -27.84 -40.19 -8.38
CA LEU A 711 -28.87 -39.97 -9.41
C LEU A 711 -30.32 -40.27 -8.97
N GLN A 712 -30.59 -40.43 -7.66
CA GLN A 712 -31.91 -40.85 -7.18
C GLN A 712 -32.63 -39.91 -6.19
N LEU A 713 -32.20 -38.65 -6.03
CA LEU A 713 -32.94 -37.64 -5.24
C LEU A 713 -33.30 -36.33 -5.97
N ARG A 714 -33.23 -36.30 -7.31
CA ARG A 714 -33.81 -35.22 -8.14
C ARG A 714 -35.14 -35.55 -8.83
N LYS A 715 -35.83 -36.59 -8.37
CA LYS A 715 -37.25 -36.85 -8.66
C LYS A 715 -38.01 -36.97 -7.35
N ASN A 716 -38.34 -35.83 -6.74
CA ASN A 716 -39.56 -35.58 -5.95
C ASN A 716 -39.43 -34.26 -5.16
N LYS A 717 -39.65 -33.12 -5.83
CA LYS A 717 -40.44 -32.02 -5.28
C LYS A 717 -41.17 -31.36 -6.46
N LYS A 718 -42.49 -31.56 -6.47
CA LYS A 718 -43.44 -30.60 -7.04
C LYS A 718 -43.47 -29.37 -6.15
#